data_AF-A0A1I6FZL7-F1
#
_entry.id   AF-A0A1I6FZL7-F1
#
_cell.length_a   1.000
_cell.length_b   1.000
_cell.length_c   1.000
_cell.angle_alpha   90.00
_cell.angle_beta   90.00
_cell.angle_gamma   90.00
#
_symmetry.space_group_name_H-M   'P 1'
#
loop_
_entity.id
_entity.type
_entity.pdbx_description
1 polymer ?
#
loop_
_entity_poly.entity_id
_entity_poly.type
_entity_poly.pdbx_seq_one_letter_code
_entity_poly.pdbx_strand_id
1 'polypeptide(L)'
;MRYETPDQIVGIGGGGKELVYKLFAPTALDVDTPADLTDDDLRTWLIDEVLEPKGLSANRHQQIRMDAFVVDTDTDEANVDRPRVDRINELLAEREDDHPDPVRGPSLSYVNLVEDATTKARHLLSENKVRRVSEQTGISCWWLDDEMIDPYDDFGGGVFRRRALSKALYGMAQIGTADPLEGVRNSVSSTSDVAMVVGLGGGTGAGTFLDIAKTLKRDHGFPDVTLFAVLPHEDEDDDRGANAYAALSELEYLSLTDQNLFESIVLIPQLSDADEGDFDEAIIRSILSYYTLQGNARNELSVKGSGGPPSFAPFTVAAPQVLQYEGGVIKQAKARLEEFYGNREELLSTESELHDEFESFLETYHGDGPGTDVYGEYNGRGTDSRYGLTEEEVTSLSNRIDALEELVSLRVLPSIGCTVTDELREDIRAAKEYAVDAADIDPDEVSESRRKRAIVNGFPEQTGTVVTPNTGEDKPEDTRLLALYEKEIDAIERRRDLLCAKNMLSELDSVSFDAGDATTAAAVATTTDVAGALGNALSEDTKLSRDTGLEGDLDELDGERKRLETQLHDLDELADALEAERDAQLDEWVTAVSDDAETLANLSEYETEIRELLGDLETALDGAAGVAQGATSTDDIPAEPRVEFSETQFERLNELLESCGLAPLRGSAVRDEVAYLWQAKREFLRDSEGGLLSRGPDTEELQRNHAEQYRGAQRSDLDMAFIPEWDERPETSGRLRTTEIDRRLDALDDLDPVDEIAASVPSFLADREVDPGALLAEATRASLDDPDRLSGFEIPRADVDEPAIADAFDGGDVEAALESLVAPGGAVFETFHAAYLGDLEREREEGAARLRAVEREIEWVTAATDLLERGSGFAGLAEDVMDPSSISEVDGDERDEGMYVTRASPDDPGELLSSDNIGETNFWARDDSTLQSSLRSFTERIENHLLPLRNPLLAVPEENPARDEYDEYRAAISLMSRAIDQNTSYGTGAKHAFDAVDAMLGDTLGQVDPIYWNRARFGGAWDLTLTVFLGGVMLDNVDVFEQSGKGLKDKYEAELGGEPGRHMINRHAHGIDGLDAGRVDGHRLIDDGNDGAYLYRAALLNLDVGVDDRLLVLNNLGDPDALRDELLDRYEFVGFESTQDLGNS
;
A
#
# COMPACT_ATOMS: atom_id res chain seq x y z
N MET A 1 -40.00 9.50 38.73
CA MET A 1 -39.65 9.36 37.32
C MET A 1 -39.37 7.89 37.08
N ARG A 2 -40.14 7.30 36.17
CA ARG A 2 -39.91 5.98 35.57
C ARG A 2 -38.96 6.17 34.38
N TYR A 3 -38.30 5.09 33.98
CA TYR A 3 -37.43 5.05 32.80
C TYR A 3 -38.20 5.43 31.54
N GLU A 4 -37.49 5.96 30.53
CA GLU A 4 -38.03 6.25 29.20
C GLU A 4 -37.92 5.01 28.27
N THR A 5 -37.45 3.87 28.80
CA THR A 5 -37.28 2.58 28.12
C THR A 5 -37.96 1.44 28.90
N PRO A 6 -38.32 0.32 28.25
CA PRO A 6 -38.79 -0.90 28.94
C PRO A 6 -37.67 -1.60 29.73
N ASP A 7 -38.05 -2.40 30.73
CA ASP A 7 -37.11 -3.25 31.48
C ASP A 7 -36.72 -4.51 30.67
N GLN A 8 -37.65 -5.02 29.86
CA GLN A 8 -37.40 -6.18 29.01
C GLN A 8 -38.00 -5.96 27.63
N ILE A 9 -37.28 -6.41 26.59
CA ILE A 9 -37.77 -6.42 25.21
C ILE A 9 -37.69 -7.84 24.67
N VAL A 10 -38.78 -8.35 24.10
CA VAL A 10 -38.83 -9.69 23.53
C VAL A 10 -39.32 -9.60 22.09
N GLY A 11 -38.38 -9.71 21.15
CA GLY A 11 -38.66 -9.81 19.71
C GLY A 11 -38.90 -11.27 19.32
N ILE A 12 -40.03 -11.56 18.67
CA ILE A 12 -40.42 -12.95 18.38
C ILE A 12 -40.61 -13.17 16.86
N GLY A 13 -39.90 -14.17 16.33
CA GLY A 13 -39.81 -14.50 14.91
C GLY A 13 -39.06 -13.44 14.08
N GLY A 14 -38.93 -13.66 12.77
CA GLY A 14 -38.15 -12.78 11.87
C GLY A 14 -38.39 -11.28 12.05
N GLY A 15 -39.62 -10.80 11.92
CA GLY A 15 -39.90 -9.35 12.05
C GLY A 15 -39.68 -8.79 13.46
N GLY A 16 -39.99 -9.56 14.51
CA GLY A 16 -39.71 -9.12 15.88
C GLY A 16 -38.21 -9.12 16.22
N LYS A 17 -37.49 -10.11 15.69
CA LYS A 17 -36.03 -10.25 15.80
C LYS A 17 -35.29 -9.07 15.19
N GLU A 18 -35.63 -8.76 13.95
CA GLU A 18 -35.01 -7.67 13.18
C GLU A 18 -35.11 -6.34 13.90
N LEU A 19 -36.31 -5.99 14.39
CA LEU A 19 -36.55 -4.77 15.14
C LEU A 19 -35.72 -4.69 16.43
N VAL A 20 -35.53 -5.81 17.14
CA VAL A 20 -34.69 -5.84 18.34
C VAL A 20 -33.21 -5.67 17.99
N TYR A 21 -32.73 -6.22 16.87
CA TYR A 21 -31.36 -5.93 16.43
C TYR A 21 -31.18 -4.46 16.07
N LYS A 22 -32.08 -3.91 15.23
CA LYS A 22 -32.05 -2.50 14.80
C LYS A 22 -32.24 -1.51 15.95
N LEU A 23 -32.84 -1.94 17.06
CA LEU A 23 -32.91 -1.17 18.30
C LEU A 23 -31.51 -0.92 18.89
N PHE A 24 -30.64 -1.92 18.88
CA PHE A 24 -29.28 -1.82 19.41
C PHE A 24 -28.26 -1.32 18.41
N ALA A 25 -28.34 -1.79 17.16
CA ALA A 25 -27.42 -1.46 16.09
C ALA A 25 -28.22 -1.36 14.78
N PRO A 26 -28.50 -0.15 14.25
CA PRO A 26 -29.35 0.05 13.08
C PRO A 26 -28.87 -0.73 11.85
N THR A 27 -27.55 -0.88 11.69
CA THR A 27 -26.88 -1.56 10.57
C THR A 27 -26.59 -3.05 10.84
N ALA A 28 -27.08 -3.61 11.96
CA ALA A 28 -26.77 -4.99 12.38
C ALA A 28 -27.08 -6.08 11.35
N LEU A 29 -28.03 -5.80 10.44
CA LEU A 29 -28.46 -6.71 9.39
C LEU A 29 -27.87 -6.37 8.02
N ASP A 30 -27.25 -5.19 7.86
CA ASP A 30 -26.72 -4.70 6.59
C ASP A 30 -25.24 -5.08 6.39
N VAL A 31 -24.55 -5.49 7.46
CA VAL A 31 -23.16 -5.96 7.41
C VAL A 31 -23.04 -7.37 6.81
N ASP A 32 -22.04 -7.56 5.95
CA ASP A 32 -21.75 -8.85 5.33
C ASP A 32 -21.39 -9.92 6.37
N THR A 33 -20.62 -9.54 7.39
CA THR A 33 -20.31 -10.43 8.52
C THR A 33 -20.52 -9.74 9.87
N PRO A 34 -20.96 -10.47 10.90
CA PRO A 34 -21.09 -9.91 12.24
C PRO A 34 -19.80 -9.28 12.79
N ALA A 35 -18.62 -9.71 12.31
CA ALA A 35 -17.34 -9.17 12.77
C ALA A 35 -17.09 -7.73 12.30
N ASP A 36 -17.77 -7.28 11.26
CA ASP A 36 -17.62 -5.94 10.69
C ASP A 36 -18.38 -4.87 11.49
N LEU A 37 -19.19 -5.27 12.47
CA LEU A 37 -19.85 -4.32 13.38
C LEU A 37 -18.83 -3.65 14.30
N THR A 38 -18.95 -2.34 14.39
CA THR A 38 -18.11 -1.43 15.19
C THR A 38 -18.95 -0.65 16.22
N ASP A 39 -18.30 0.09 17.13
CA ASP A 39 -19.02 0.95 18.09
C ASP A 39 -19.85 2.04 17.39
N ASP A 40 -19.41 2.50 16.21
CA ASP A 40 -20.14 3.49 15.39
C ASP A 40 -21.48 2.96 14.87
N ASP A 41 -21.64 1.64 14.76
CA ASP A 41 -22.87 0.97 14.35
C ASP A 41 -23.90 0.87 15.48
N LEU A 42 -23.49 1.10 16.74
CA LEU A 42 -24.42 1.06 17.87
C LEU A 42 -25.35 2.28 17.88
N ARG A 43 -26.58 2.09 18.37
CA ARG A 43 -27.51 3.17 18.70
C ARG A 43 -27.10 3.84 20.01
N THR A 44 -25.97 4.52 19.97
CA THR A 44 -25.28 5.13 21.11
C THR A 44 -26.20 5.97 22.00
N TRP A 45 -27.06 6.80 21.41
CA TRP A 45 -27.97 7.65 22.17
C TRP A 45 -28.95 6.90 23.09
N LEU A 46 -29.36 5.68 22.72
CA LEU A 46 -30.22 4.82 23.53
C LEU A 46 -29.40 4.13 24.61
N ILE A 47 -28.23 3.60 24.24
CA ILE A 47 -27.32 2.89 25.15
C ILE A 47 -26.84 3.83 26.25
N ASP A 48 -26.44 5.05 25.89
CA ASP A 48 -25.99 6.08 26.83
C ASP A 48 -27.11 6.48 27.81
N GLU A 49 -28.38 6.52 27.39
CA GLU A 49 -29.51 6.80 28.30
C GLU A 49 -29.80 5.63 29.25
N VAL A 50 -29.55 4.39 28.81
CA VAL A 50 -29.65 3.20 29.68
C VAL A 50 -28.50 3.17 30.70
N LEU A 51 -27.29 3.59 30.30
CA LEU A 51 -26.11 3.65 31.17
C LEU A 51 -26.18 4.82 32.18
N GLU A 52 -26.64 6.01 31.74
CA GLU A 52 -26.77 7.23 32.55
C GLU A 52 -28.22 7.76 32.60
N PRO A 53 -29.16 7.04 33.24
CA PRO A 53 -30.56 7.48 33.30
C PRO A 53 -30.71 8.77 34.11
N LYS A 54 -31.08 9.86 33.45
CA LYS A 54 -31.11 11.18 34.09
C LYS A 54 -32.19 11.26 35.18
N GLY A 55 -31.81 11.77 36.35
CA GLY A 55 -32.76 12.13 37.42
C GLY A 55 -33.05 11.04 38.46
N LEU A 56 -32.26 9.95 38.52
CA LEU A 56 -32.38 8.92 39.55
C LEU A 56 -31.39 9.11 40.71
N SER A 57 -31.68 8.47 41.85
CA SER A 57 -30.72 8.38 42.96
C SER A 57 -29.77 7.19 42.74
N ALA A 58 -28.51 7.30 43.17
CA ALA A 58 -27.45 6.29 42.98
C ALA A 58 -27.86 4.84 43.35
N ASN A 59 -28.80 4.64 44.27
CA ASN A 59 -29.26 3.31 44.68
C ASN A 59 -30.23 2.63 43.68
N ARG A 60 -30.86 3.36 42.75
CA ARG A 60 -31.67 2.76 41.67
C ARG A 60 -30.87 2.47 40.41
N HIS A 61 -29.69 3.06 40.24
CA HIS A 61 -28.82 2.82 39.08
C HIS A 61 -28.35 1.37 39.01
N GLN A 62 -28.23 0.66 40.14
CA GLN A 62 -27.75 -0.72 40.20
C GLN A 62 -28.83 -1.80 39.99
N GLN A 63 -30.11 -1.43 39.82
CA GLN A 63 -31.22 -2.39 39.80
C GLN A 63 -31.91 -2.54 38.44
N ILE A 64 -31.59 -1.71 37.46
CA ILE A 64 -32.31 -1.69 36.18
C ILE A 64 -31.43 -2.24 35.07
N ARG A 65 -32.05 -3.05 34.22
CA ARG A 65 -31.48 -3.69 33.04
C ARG A 65 -32.49 -3.50 31.92
N MET A 66 -32.04 -3.13 30.74
CA MET A 66 -32.81 -3.39 29.52
C MET A 66 -32.32 -4.73 28.99
N ASP A 67 -32.99 -5.82 29.39
CA ASP A 67 -32.66 -7.17 28.94
C ASP A 67 -33.50 -7.49 27.69
N ALA A 68 -32.83 -7.69 26.56
CA ALA A 68 -33.45 -7.97 25.28
C ALA A 68 -33.28 -9.42 24.86
N PHE A 69 -34.35 -10.00 24.32
CA PHE A 69 -34.40 -11.39 23.88
C PHE A 69 -34.96 -11.46 22.48
N VAL A 70 -34.27 -12.21 21.63
CA VAL A 70 -34.75 -12.60 20.31
C VAL A 70 -35.15 -14.06 20.37
N VAL A 71 -36.41 -14.36 20.06
CA VAL A 71 -36.96 -15.73 20.08
C VAL A 71 -37.31 -16.16 18.67
N ASP A 72 -36.69 -17.23 18.18
CA ASP A 72 -36.92 -17.75 16.84
C ASP A 72 -37.06 -19.29 16.82
N THR A 73 -37.47 -19.80 15.66
CA THR A 73 -37.55 -21.24 15.34
C THR A 73 -36.67 -21.61 14.15
N ASP A 74 -36.09 -20.63 13.45
CA ASP A 74 -35.20 -20.88 12.31
C ASP A 74 -33.86 -21.45 12.78
N THR A 75 -33.55 -22.68 12.37
CA THR A 75 -32.31 -23.36 12.77
C THR A 75 -31.10 -23.00 11.92
N ASP A 76 -31.29 -22.54 10.68
CA ASP A 76 -30.17 -22.17 9.81
C ASP A 76 -29.64 -20.78 10.20
N GLU A 77 -30.53 -19.85 10.52
CA GLU A 77 -30.17 -18.48 10.95
C GLU A 77 -29.46 -18.43 12.30
N ALA A 78 -29.62 -19.46 13.14
CA ALA A 78 -28.97 -19.54 14.45
C ALA A 78 -27.44 -19.43 14.40
N ASN A 79 -26.81 -19.94 13.33
CA ASN A 79 -25.36 -19.86 13.15
C ASN A 79 -24.87 -18.44 12.82
N VAL A 80 -25.76 -17.56 12.35
CA VAL A 80 -25.47 -16.16 12.03
C VAL A 80 -25.86 -15.26 13.19
N ASP A 81 -27.02 -15.54 13.81
CA ASP A 81 -27.59 -14.74 14.89
C ASP A 81 -26.81 -14.83 16.19
N ARG A 82 -26.26 -16.01 16.53
CA ARG A 82 -25.44 -16.17 17.74
C ARG A 82 -24.17 -15.31 17.70
N PRO A 83 -23.31 -15.39 16.66
CA PRO A 83 -22.18 -14.47 16.53
C PRO A 83 -22.57 -13.00 16.50
N ARG A 84 -23.72 -12.65 15.89
CA ARG A 84 -24.23 -11.27 15.87
C ARG A 84 -24.57 -10.78 17.28
N VAL A 85 -25.29 -11.58 18.06
CA VAL A 85 -25.60 -11.25 19.46
C VAL A 85 -24.33 -11.19 20.32
N ASP A 86 -23.40 -12.11 20.12
CA ASP A 86 -22.12 -12.10 20.84
C ASP A 86 -21.35 -10.81 20.54
N ARG A 87 -21.25 -10.40 19.27
CA ARG A 87 -20.58 -9.15 18.87
C ARG A 87 -21.28 -7.92 19.43
N ILE A 88 -22.60 -7.83 19.34
CA ILE A 88 -23.35 -6.70 19.90
C ILE A 88 -23.10 -6.62 21.41
N ASN A 89 -23.13 -7.73 22.14
CA ASN A 89 -22.83 -7.74 23.57
C ASN A 89 -21.37 -7.37 23.89
N GLU A 90 -20.40 -7.75 23.04
CA GLU A 90 -19.02 -7.30 23.18
C GLU A 90 -18.93 -5.77 23.09
N LEU A 91 -19.52 -5.17 22.06
CA LEU A 91 -19.56 -3.72 21.88
C LEU A 91 -20.29 -2.99 23.02
N LEU A 92 -21.41 -3.55 23.50
CA LEU A 92 -22.12 -3.03 24.67
C LEU A 92 -21.27 -3.10 25.95
N ALA A 93 -20.47 -4.16 26.11
CA ALA A 93 -19.58 -4.33 27.26
C ALA A 93 -18.38 -3.38 27.21
N GLU A 94 -17.80 -3.14 26.03
CA GLU A 94 -16.75 -2.14 25.84
C GLU A 94 -17.23 -0.75 26.29
N ARG A 95 -18.45 -0.37 25.90
CA ARG A 95 -19.06 0.90 26.29
C ARG A 95 -19.45 0.98 27.78
N GLU A 96 -19.84 -0.15 28.38
CA GLU A 96 -20.05 -0.27 29.83
C GLU A 96 -18.72 -0.09 30.60
N ASP A 97 -17.62 -0.67 30.11
CA ASP A 97 -16.29 -0.60 30.72
C ASP A 97 -15.66 0.80 30.60
N ASP A 98 -15.97 1.55 29.53
CA ASP A 98 -15.55 2.94 29.33
C ASP A 98 -16.28 3.94 30.24
N HIS A 99 -17.39 3.52 30.86
CA HIS A 99 -18.15 4.35 31.76
C HIS A 99 -17.43 4.55 33.12
N PRO A 100 -17.32 5.78 33.65
CA PRO A 100 -16.48 6.07 34.82
C PRO A 100 -16.97 5.41 36.13
N ASP A 101 -18.26 5.10 36.23
CA ASP A 101 -18.87 4.39 37.35
C ASP A 101 -19.26 2.95 36.95
N PRO A 102 -19.18 1.95 37.85
CA PRO A 102 -19.64 0.60 37.59
C PRO A 102 -21.18 0.58 37.47
N VAL A 103 -21.65 0.79 36.25
CA VAL A 103 -23.03 0.65 35.81
C VAL A 103 -23.21 -0.75 35.22
N ARG A 104 -24.45 -1.11 34.89
CA ARG A 104 -24.72 -2.33 34.13
C ARG A 104 -25.53 -1.92 32.91
N GLY A 105 -24.98 -2.19 31.73
CA GLY A 105 -25.59 -1.85 30.45
C GLY A 105 -26.75 -2.76 30.06
N PRO A 106 -27.34 -2.49 28.89
CA PRO A 106 -28.33 -3.38 28.31
C PRO A 106 -27.68 -4.72 27.89
N SER A 107 -28.49 -5.76 27.71
CA SER A 107 -28.00 -7.05 27.23
C SER A 107 -28.91 -7.63 26.15
N LEU A 108 -28.34 -8.43 25.24
CA LEU A 108 -29.07 -9.08 24.17
C LEU A 108 -28.85 -10.61 24.22
N SER A 109 -29.89 -11.40 23.99
CA SER A 109 -29.81 -12.87 24.00
C SER A 109 -30.61 -13.49 22.87
N TYR A 110 -30.00 -14.41 22.13
CA TYR A 110 -30.68 -15.22 21.12
C TYR A 110 -31.23 -16.52 21.72
N VAL A 111 -32.49 -16.83 21.41
CA VAL A 111 -33.21 -18.01 21.88
C VAL A 111 -33.82 -18.72 20.69
N ASN A 112 -33.35 -19.93 20.38
CA ASN A 112 -33.98 -20.78 19.37
C ASN A 112 -34.81 -21.89 20.05
N LEU A 113 -36.09 -21.99 19.70
CA LEU A 113 -37.01 -23.00 20.26
C LEU A 113 -36.73 -24.43 19.75
N VAL A 114 -35.90 -24.59 18.70
CA VAL A 114 -35.63 -25.87 18.03
C VAL A 114 -34.25 -26.46 18.38
N GLU A 115 -33.36 -25.67 18.98
CA GLU A 115 -31.92 -26.00 19.13
C GLU A 115 -31.55 -27.14 20.08
N ASP A 116 -32.45 -27.64 20.92
CA ASP A 116 -32.16 -28.88 21.63
C ASP A 116 -32.10 -30.01 20.57
N ALA A 117 -31.01 -30.79 20.52
CA ALA A 117 -30.74 -31.88 19.53
C ALA A 117 -31.83 -32.97 19.47
N THR A 118 -32.91 -32.77 20.22
CA THR A 118 -34.08 -33.59 20.44
C THR A 118 -35.37 -33.01 19.87
N THR A 119 -35.40 -31.87 19.17
CA THR A 119 -36.60 -31.34 18.49
C THR A 119 -36.41 -31.43 16.96
N LYS A 120 -37.18 -32.30 16.33
CA LYS A 120 -37.25 -32.53 14.86
C LYS A 120 -38.71 -32.73 14.54
N ALA A 121 -39.14 -32.50 13.31
CA ALA A 121 -40.56 -32.66 12.95
C ALA A 121 -41.14 -34.03 13.36
N ARG A 122 -40.43 -35.14 13.12
CA ARG A 122 -40.82 -36.49 13.61
C ARG A 122 -41.06 -36.61 15.12
N HIS A 123 -40.53 -35.71 15.92
CA HIS A 123 -40.72 -35.70 17.37
C HIS A 123 -42.06 -35.06 17.76
N LEU A 124 -42.55 -34.11 16.97
CA LEU A 124 -43.92 -33.55 17.08
C LEU A 124 -44.98 -34.60 16.72
N LEU A 125 -44.60 -35.60 15.93
CA LEU A 125 -45.46 -36.73 15.54
C LEU A 125 -45.30 -37.96 16.46
N SER A 126 -44.44 -37.88 17.49
CA SER A 126 -44.14 -39.01 18.35
C SER A 126 -45.05 -39.07 19.57
N GLU A 127 -45.96 -40.06 19.62
CA GLU A 127 -46.87 -40.30 20.75
C GLU A 127 -46.18 -40.23 22.13
N ASN A 128 -44.98 -40.81 22.26
CA ASN A 128 -44.27 -40.80 23.54
C ASN A 128 -43.77 -39.40 23.94
N LYS A 129 -43.36 -38.57 22.99
CA LYS A 129 -42.88 -37.21 23.26
C LYS A 129 -44.05 -36.26 23.48
N VAL A 130 -45.08 -36.36 22.64
CA VAL A 130 -46.31 -35.59 22.77
C VAL A 130 -47.01 -35.89 24.09
N ARG A 131 -47.11 -37.17 24.51
CA ARG A 131 -47.64 -37.51 25.83
C ARG A 131 -46.82 -36.89 26.97
N ARG A 132 -45.48 -36.82 26.84
CA ARG A 132 -44.64 -36.13 27.83
C ARG A 132 -44.90 -34.62 27.86
N VAL A 133 -45.10 -33.99 26.70
CA VAL A 133 -45.51 -32.57 26.64
C VAL A 133 -46.83 -32.39 27.36
N SER A 134 -47.85 -33.22 27.04
CA SER A 134 -49.14 -33.21 27.73
C SER A 134 -49.01 -33.36 29.25
N GLU A 135 -48.22 -34.34 29.72
CA GLU A 135 -47.97 -34.59 31.14
C GLU A 135 -47.30 -33.40 31.87
N GLN A 136 -46.44 -32.63 31.18
CA GLN A 136 -45.70 -31.51 31.78
C GLN A 136 -46.42 -30.16 31.67
N THR A 137 -47.09 -29.92 30.55
CA THR A 137 -47.70 -28.62 30.22
C THR A 137 -49.21 -28.58 30.51
N GLY A 138 -49.84 -29.75 30.64
CA GLY A 138 -51.28 -29.89 30.81
C GLY A 138 -52.09 -29.89 29.52
N ILE A 139 -51.44 -29.81 28.34
CA ILE A 139 -52.09 -29.84 27.03
C ILE A 139 -52.98 -31.08 26.92
N SER A 140 -54.25 -30.89 26.54
CA SER A 140 -55.25 -31.96 26.42
C SER A 140 -55.62 -32.31 24.99
N CYS A 141 -55.16 -31.53 24.01
CA CYS A 141 -55.33 -31.82 22.59
C CYS A 141 -54.00 -31.69 21.84
N TRP A 142 -53.70 -32.64 20.96
CA TRP A 142 -52.64 -32.51 19.99
C TRP A 142 -53.24 -32.44 18.59
N TRP A 143 -52.86 -31.44 17.81
CA TRP A 143 -53.51 -31.12 16.53
C TRP A 143 -52.67 -31.48 15.30
N LEU A 144 -51.36 -31.72 15.47
CA LEU A 144 -50.46 -32.02 14.36
C LEU A 144 -50.53 -33.49 13.95
N ASP A 145 -50.46 -33.73 12.63
CA ASP A 145 -50.34 -35.06 12.03
C ASP A 145 -49.40 -35.03 10.79
N ASP A 146 -49.19 -36.20 10.20
CA ASP A 146 -48.29 -36.41 9.05
C ASP A 146 -48.71 -35.63 7.79
N GLU A 147 -49.94 -35.09 7.71
CA GLU A 147 -50.42 -34.27 6.58
C GLU A 147 -50.07 -32.78 6.77
N MET A 148 -49.83 -32.33 8.01
CA MET A 148 -49.55 -30.93 8.35
C MET A 148 -48.05 -30.59 8.43
N ILE A 149 -47.19 -31.59 8.60
CA ILE A 149 -45.74 -31.40 8.75
C ILE A 149 -44.98 -32.53 8.06
N ASP A 150 -43.90 -32.19 7.34
CA ASP A 150 -42.98 -33.21 6.83
C ASP A 150 -42.17 -33.78 8.00
N PRO A 151 -42.21 -35.10 8.29
CA PRO A 151 -41.47 -35.69 9.41
C PRO A 151 -39.95 -35.51 9.34
N TYR A 152 -39.41 -35.14 8.17
CA TYR A 152 -37.98 -34.88 7.94
C TYR A 152 -37.59 -33.41 8.02
N ASP A 153 -38.55 -32.51 8.21
CA ASP A 153 -38.29 -31.07 8.37
C ASP A 153 -37.40 -30.82 9.61
N ASP A 154 -36.38 -29.99 9.38
CA ASP A 154 -35.39 -29.53 10.35
C ASP A 154 -35.55 -28.05 10.70
N PHE A 155 -36.54 -27.38 10.12
CA PHE A 155 -36.89 -25.99 10.37
C PHE A 155 -35.80 -24.98 9.96
N GLY A 156 -34.98 -25.31 8.95
CA GLY A 156 -33.95 -24.43 8.39
C GLY A 156 -34.47 -23.16 7.68
N GLY A 157 -35.79 -22.95 7.62
CA GLY A 157 -36.42 -21.69 7.22
C GLY A 157 -37.52 -21.25 8.21
N GLY A 158 -37.41 -21.74 9.45
CA GLY A 158 -38.45 -21.66 10.46
C GLY A 158 -39.70 -22.47 10.10
N VAL A 159 -40.88 -21.97 10.49
CA VAL A 159 -42.16 -22.69 10.39
C VAL A 159 -43.02 -22.27 9.19
N PHE A 160 -42.46 -21.56 8.20
CA PHE A 160 -43.11 -21.15 6.95
C PHE A 160 -44.57 -20.66 7.13
N ARG A 161 -44.77 -19.66 7.99
CA ARG A 161 -46.09 -19.02 8.23
C ARG A 161 -47.16 -19.97 8.83
N ARG A 162 -46.77 -21.07 9.48
CA ARG A 162 -47.68 -21.96 10.22
C ARG A 162 -47.64 -21.66 11.72
N ARG A 163 -48.61 -20.88 12.21
CA ARG A 163 -48.72 -20.46 13.62
C ARG A 163 -48.84 -21.66 14.59
N ALA A 164 -49.68 -22.62 14.23
CA ALA A 164 -49.92 -23.81 15.07
C ALA A 164 -48.68 -24.69 15.23
N LEU A 165 -47.79 -24.68 14.23
CA LEU A 165 -46.54 -25.43 14.29
C LEU A 165 -45.57 -24.81 15.31
N SER A 166 -45.42 -23.48 15.32
CA SER A 166 -44.61 -22.77 16.32
C SER A 166 -45.11 -23.01 17.75
N LYS A 167 -46.43 -23.05 17.94
CA LYS A 167 -47.02 -23.40 19.23
C LYS A 167 -46.62 -24.81 19.68
N ALA A 168 -46.63 -25.78 18.76
CA ALA A 168 -46.21 -27.13 19.08
C ALA A 168 -44.70 -27.21 19.40
N LEU A 169 -43.87 -26.45 18.69
CA LEU A 169 -42.45 -26.28 19.00
C LEU A 169 -42.24 -25.65 20.37
N TYR A 170 -43.01 -24.63 20.73
CA TYR A 170 -43.00 -24.04 22.06
C TYR A 170 -43.32 -25.07 23.15
N GLY A 171 -44.35 -25.90 22.98
CA GLY A 171 -44.67 -26.98 23.91
C GLY A 171 -43.55 -28.03 24.02
N MET A 172 -42.91 -28.36 22.90
CA MET A 172 -41.76 -29.29 22.87
C MET A 172 -40.51 -28.71 23.54
N ALA A 173 -40.27 -27.41 23.40
CA ALA A 173 -39.13 -26.73 24.01
C ALA A 173 -39.15 -26.87 25.55
N GLN A 174 -40.33 -26.98 26.16
CA GLN A 174 -40.47 -27.13 27.62
C GLN A 174 -40.07 -28.52 28.16
N ILE A 175 -40.02 -29.56 27.33
CA ILE A 175 -39.65 -30.92 27.76
C ILE A 175 -38.15 -31.24 27.56
N GLY A 176 -37.39 -30.28 27.03
CA GLY A 176 -35.95 -30.36 26.74
C GLY A 176 -35.07 -30.56 27.97
N THR A 177 -33.77 -30.74 27.76
CA THR A 177 -32.81 -30.89 28.87
C THR A 177 -32.44 -29.56 29.53
N ALA A 178 -32.58 -28.46 28.79
CA ALA A 178 -32.54 -27.09 29.27
C ALA A 178 -33.75 -26.35 28.69
N ASP A 179 -34.42 -25.50 29.49
CA ASP A 179 -35.53 -24.68 29.01
C ASP A 179 -34.94 -23.48 28.23
N PRO A 180 -35.11 -23.39 26.90
CA PRO A 180 -34.52 -22.31 26.11
C PRO A 180 -35.09 -20.93 26.51
N LEU A 181 -36.27 -20.89 27.13
CA LEU A 181 -36.90 -19.66 27.61
C LEU A 181 -36.57 -19.32 29.07
N GLU A 182 -35.68 -20.08 29.70
CA GLU A 182 -35.28 -19.84 31.09
C GLU A 182 -34.75 -18.40 31.29
N GLY A 183 -33.96 -17.89 30.35
CA GLY A 183 -33.46 -16.51 30.39
C GLY A 183 -34.56 -15.45 30.31
N VAL A 184 -35.56 -15.67 29.45
CA VAL A 184 -36.73 -14.78 29.28
C VAL A 184 -37.58 -14.75 30.55
N ARG A 185 -37.76 -15.90 31.22
CA ARG A 185 -38.54 -16.02 32.46
C ARG A 185 -37.80 -15.39 33.65
N ASN A 186 -36.51 -15.70 33.79
CA ASN A 186 -35.73 -15.30 34.96
C ASN A 186 -35.35 -13.81 34.99
N SER A 187 -35.46 -13.10 33.86
CA SER A 187 -35.23 -11.65 33.77
C SER A 187 -36.45 -10.81 34.17
N VAL A 188 -37.63 -11.42 34.35
CA VAL A 188 -38.88 -10.72 34.66
C VAL A 188 -39.21 -10.74 36.14
N SER A 189 -39.74 -9.62 36.64
CA SER A 189 -40.36 -9.50 37.96
C SER A 189 -41.85 -9.12 37.84
N SER A 190 -42.59 -9.21 38.95
CA SER A 190 -44.01 -8.82 38.98
C SER A 190 -44.25 -7.32 38.77
N THR A 191 -43.20 -6.49 38.68
CA THR A 191 -43.29 -5.04 38.44
C THR A 191 -42.52 -4.60 37.20
N SER A 192 -42.06 -5.57 36.39
CA SER A 192 -41.28 -5.30 35.19
C SER A 192 -42.19 -4.83 34.05
N ASP A 193 -41.73 -3.81 33.34
CA ASP A 193 -42.30 -3.32 32.09
C ASP A 193 -41.73 -4.14 30.92
N VAL A 194 -42.57 -4.98 30.29
CA VAL A 194 -42.15 -5.90 29.22
C VAL A 194 -42.72 -5.46 27.88
N ALA A 195 -41.86 -5.17 26.91
CA ALA A 195 -42.24 -4.89 25.52
C ALA A 195 -42.12 -6.17 24.70
N MET A 196 -43.23 -6.67 24.16
CA MET A 196 -43.23 -7.83 23.28
C MET A 196 -43.49 -7.38 21.85
N VAL A 197 -42.54 -7.64 20.94
CA VAL A 197 -42.58 -7.16 19.55
C VAL A 197 -42.80 -8.35 18.62
N VAL A 198 -43.89 -8.32 17.85
CA VAL A 198 -44.32 -9.46 17.02
C VAL A 198 -44.82 -9.01 15.65
N GLY A 199 -44.42 -9.73 14.60
CA GLY A 199 -45.09 -9.66 13.30
C GLY A 199 -46.30 -10.60 13.26
N LEU A 200 -47.51 -10.06 13.12
CA LEU A 200 -48.75 -10.86 13.16
C LEU A 200 -48.96 -11.72 11.91
N GLY A 201 -48.32 -11.39 10.79
CA GLY A 201 -48.28 -12.25 9.59
C GLY A 201 -47.26 -13.39 9.69
N GLY A 202 -46.43 -13.43 10.74
CA GLY A 202 -45.39 -14.44 10.95
C GLY A 202 -45.91 -15.81 11.40
N GLY A 203 -45.11 -16.86 11.20
CA GLY A 203 -45.40 -18.18 11.79
C GLY A 203 -44.96 -18.25 13.26
N THR A 204 -43.74 -17.82 13.56
CA THR A 204 -43.14 -17.91 14.91
C THR A 204 -43.68 -16.84 15.84
N GLY A 205 -43.59 -15.56 15.43
CA GLY A 205 -44.09 -14.41 16.18
C GLY A 205 -45.55 -14.57 16.58
N ALA A 206 -46.45 -14.63 15.59
CA ALA A 206 -47.88 -14.78 15.82
C ALA A 206 -48.27 -16.13 16.44
N GLY A 207 -47.43 -17.16 16.38
CA GLY A 207 -47.73 -18.51 16.87
C GLY A 207 -47.35 -18.76 18.34
N THR A 208 -46.48 -17.95 18.95
CA THR A 208 -45.91 -18.24 20.28
C THR A 208 -46.09 -17.14 21.32
N PHE A 209 -46.39 -15.90 20.89
CA PHE A 209 -46.46 -14.75 21.80
C PHE A 209 -47.51 -14.88 22.91
N LEU A 210 -48.68 -15.47 22.61
CA LEU A 210 -49.71 -15.76 23.60
C LEU A 210 -49.20 -16.73 24.67
N ASP A 211 -48.48 -17.78 24.26
CA ASP A 211 -47.97 -18.80 25.17
C ASP A 211 -46.83 -18.27 26.05
N ILE A 212 -45.94 -17.45 25.48
CA ILE A 212 -44.91 -16.72 26.24
C ILE A 212 -45.57 -15.79 27.27
N ALA A 213 -46.56 -15.00 26.86
CA ALA A 213 -47.28 -14.11 27.77
C ALA A 213 -48.05 -14.87 28.88
N LYS A 214 -48.69 -16.01 28.55
CA LYS A 214 -49.32 -16.91 29.52
C LYS A 214 -48.32 -17.42 30.55
N THR A 215 -47.13 -17.83 30.10
CA THR A 215 -46.06 -18.32 30.98
C THR A 215 -45.51 -17.24 31.90
N LEU A 216 -45.25 -16.03 31.38
CA LEU A 216 -44.80 -14.90 32.20
C LEU A 216 -45.84 -14.54 33.29
N LYS A 217 -47.14 -14.52 32.93
CA LYS A 217 -48.24 -14.30 33.87
C LYS A 217 -48.34 -15.41 34.91
N ARG A 218 -48.22 -16.68 34.50
CA ARG A 218 -48.28 -17.83 35.42
C ARG A 218 -47.17 -17.82 36.44
N ASP A 219 -45.95 -17.48 36.02
CA ASP A 219 -44.75 -17.65 36.85
C ASP A 219 -44.47 -16.41 37.72
N HIS A 220 -44.82 -15.21 37.25
CA HIS A 220 -44.52 -13.93 37.93
C HIS A 220 -45.78 -13.15 38.35
N GLY A 221 -46.97 -13.70 38.11
CA GLY A 221 -48.25 -13.12 38.50
C GLY A 221 -48.80 -12.15 37.46
N PHE A 222 -48.34 -10.90 37.47
CA PHE A 222 -48.86 -9.84 36.58
C PHE A 222 -47.76 -8.84 36.20
N PRO A 223 -46.78 -9.22 35.36
CA PRO A 223 -45.93 -8.23 34.70
C PRO A 223 -46.77 -7.33 33.78
N ASP A 224 -46.30 -6.09 33.59
CA ASP A 224 -46.92 -5.09 32.72
C ASP A 224 -46.44 -5.34 31.27
N VAL A 225 -47.06 -6.33 30.61
CA VAL A 225 -46.70 -6.75 29.24
C VAL A 225 -47.46 -5.92 28.22
N THR A 226 -46.76 -5.13 27.40
CA THR A 226 -47.31 -4.43 26.24
C THR A 226 -46.96 -5.18 24.96
N LEU A 227 -47.96 -5.44 24.12
CA LEU A 227 -47.77 -6.08 22.82
C LEU A 227 -47.65 -5.01 21.74
N PHE A 228 -46.54 -4.97 21.02
CA PHE A 228 -46.35 -4.22 19.79
C PHE A 228 -46.50 -5.19 18.61
N ALA A 229 -47.66 -5.12 17.97
CA ALA A 229 -48.08 -6.00 16.90
C ALA A 229 -47.96 -5.29 15.55
N VAL A 230 -46.98 -5.72 14.76
CA VAL A 230 -46.77 -5.25 13.39
C VAL A 230 -47.75 -5.96 12.47
N LEU A 231 -48.59 -5.18 11.78
CA LEU A 231 -49.59 -5.69 10.85
C LEU A 231 -48.99 -5.87 9.45
N PRO A 232 -49.32 -6.96 8.74
CA PRO A 232 -48.90 -7.16 7.37
C PRO A 232 -49.53 -6.14 6.43
N HIS A 233 -48.84 -5.81 5.35
CA HIS A 233 -49.32 -4.93 4.30
C HIS A 233 -50.44 -5.57 3.43
N GLU A 234 -51.30 -4.75 2.79
CA GLU A 234 -52.44 -5.23 1.97
C GLU A 234 -52.01 -6.01 0.72
N ASP A 235 -50.80 -5.81 0.19
CA ASP A 235 -50.26 -6.53 -0.97
C ASP A 235 -49.46 -7.78 -0.59
N GLU A 236 -49.32 -8.12 0.70
CA GLU A 236 -48.67 -9.38 1.11
C GLU A 236 -49.50 -10.62 0.76
N ASP A 237 -48.86 -11.79 0.70
CA ASP A 237 -49.52 -13.07 0.40
C ASP A 237 -50.66 -13.41 1.38
N ASP A 238 -51.65 -14.18 0.89
CA ASP A 238 -52.85 -14.58 1.64
C ASP A 238 -52.53 -15.23 3.00
N ASP A 239 -51.48 -16.05 3.06
CA ASP A 239 -50.97 -16.71 4.27
C ASP A 239 -50.66 -15.72 5.41
N ARG A 240 -50.03 -14.58 5.10
CA ARG A 240 -49.66 -13.57 6.10
C ARG A 240 -50.90 -12.84 6.58
N GLY A 241 -51.80 -12.50 5.66
CA GLY A 241 -53.09 -11.88 5.98
C GLY A 241 -53.97 -12.76 6.86
N ALA A 242 -54.07 -14.05 6.52
CA ALA A 242 -54.85 -15.03 7.28
C ALA A 242 -54.30 -15.23 8.71
N ASN A 243 -52.98 -15.29 8.86
CA ASN A 243 -52.34 -15.36 10.18
C ASN A 243 -52.66 -14.14 11.04
N ALA A 244 -52.55 -12.94 10.47
CA ALA A 244 -52.85 -11.71 11.20
C ALA A 244 -54.34 -11.62 11.59
N TYR A 245 -55.25 -11.98 10.68
CA TYR A 245 -56.69 -12.03 10.95
C TYR A 245 -57.02 -12.98 12.11
N ALA A 246 -56.46 -14.19 12.08
CA ALA A 246 -56.62 -15.17 13.14
C ALA A 246 -56.07 -14.67 14.48
N ALA A 247 -54.86 -14.10 14.49
CA ALA A 247 -54.23 -13.58 15.72
C ALA A 247 -55.04 -12.43 16.34
N LEU A 248 -55.55 -11.52 15.52
CA LEU A 248 -56.34 -10.37 15.98
C LEU A 248 -57.73 -10.80 16.48
N SER A 249 -58.36 -11.76 15.80
CA SER A 249 -59.60 -12.39 16.27
C SER A 249 -59.43 -13.03 17.65
N GLU A 250 -58.31 -13.76 17.84
CA GLU A 250 -57.96 -14.38 19.13
C GLU A 250 -57.70 -13.33 20.23
N LEU A 251 -57.02 -12.24 19.90
CA LEU A 251 -56.75 -11.14 20.85
C LEU A 251 -58.02 -10.40 21.29
N GLU A 252 -58.91 -10.08 20.34
CA GLU A 252 -60.20 -9.47 20.66
C GLU A 252 -61.04 -10.41 21.53
N TYR A 253 -61.09 -11.71 21.19
CA TYR A 253 -61.83 -12.70 21.99
C TYR A 253 -61.30 -12.79 23.43
N LEU A 254 -59.98 -12.84 23.61
CA LEU A 254 -59.36 -12.84 24.93
C LEU A 254 -59.70 -11.59 25.74
N SER A 255 -59.83 -10.44 25.07
CA SER A 255 -60.28 -9.21 25.71
C SER A 255 -61.76 -9.26 26.11
N LEU A 256 -62.64 -9.67 25.19
CA LEU A 256 -64.09 -9.79 25.43
C LEU A 256 -64.43 -10.79 26.55
N THR A 257 -63.57 -11.77 26.81
CA THR A 257 -63.78 -12.82 27.83
C THR A 257 -63.05 -12.57 29.15
N ASP A 258 -62.51 -11.37 29.37
CA ASP A 258 -61.69 -11.00 30.54
C ASP A 258 -60.45 -11.90 30.75
N GLN A 259 -59.96 -12.54 29.68
CA GLN A 259 -58.76 -13.39 29.66
C GLN A 259 -57.52 -12.67 29.12
N ASN A 260 -57.61 -11.36 28.89
CA ASN A 260 -56.51 -10.57 28.33
C ASN A 260 -55.20 -10.75 29.12
N LEU A 261 -54.11 -10.93 28.38
CA LEU A 261 -52.76 -11.12 28.91
C LEU A 261 -52.00 -9.78 28.94
N PHE A 262 -52.31 -8.88 28.02
CA PHE A 262 -51.57 -7.65 27.78
C PHE A 262 -52.16 -6.48 28.56
N GLU A 263 -51.30 -5.56 28.97
CA GLU A 263 -51.70 -4.24 29.47
C GLU A 263 -52.31 -3.42 28.33
N SER A 264 -51.60 -3.36 27.20
CA SER A 264 -52.03 -2.70 25.96
C SER A 264 -51.61 -3.52 24.75
N ILE A 265 -52.44 -3.45 23.70
CA ILE A 265 -52.19 -4.07 22.40
C ILE A 265 -52.03 -2.95 21.38
N VAL A 266 -50.79 -2.62 21.07
CA VAL A 266 -50.41 -1.56 20.14
C VAL A 266 -50.24 -2.15 18.74
N LEU A 267 -51.10 -1.75 17.83
CA LEU A 267 -51.05 -2.11 16.41
C LEU A 267 -50.23 -1.05 15.65
N ILE A 268 -49.31 -1.53 14.83
CA ILE A 268 -48.51 -0.69 13.94
C ILE A 268 -48.77 -1.15 12.51
N PRO A 269 -49.52 -0.39 11.70
CA PRO A 269 -49.81 -0.75 10.31
C PRO A 269 -48.58 -0.55 9.44
N GLN A 270 -48.23 -1.52 8.60
CA GLN A 270 -47.25 -1.34 7.53
C GLN A 270 -47.94 -0.80 6.28
N LEU A 271 -47.37 0.24 5.65
CA LEU A 271 -47.91 0.87 4.43
C LEU A 271 -47.12 0.43 3.19
N SER A 272 -47.76 0.38 2.01
CA SER A 272 -47.17 -0.14 0.75
C SER A 272 -45.92 0.61 0.30
N ASP A 273 -45.98 1.93 0.42
CA ASP A 273 -45.03 2.84 -0.20
C ASP A 273 -43.95 3.28 0.80
N ALA A 274 -43.89 2.64 1.97
CA ALA A 274 -42.90 2.95 2.98
C ALA A 274 -41.59 2.19 2.72
N ASP A 275 -40.48 2.90 2.84
CA ASP A 275 -39.16 2.28 2.96
C ASP A 275 -39.11 1.41 4.23
N GLU A 276 -38.55 0.20 4.11
CA GLU A 276 -38.53 -0.80 5.19
C GLU A 276 -37.64 -0.34 6.35
N GLY A 277 -36.51 0.32 6.06
CA GLY A 277 -35.64 0.91 7.08
C GLY A 277 -36.32 2.05 7.85
N ASP A 278 -37.03 2.93 7.13
CA ASP A 278 -37.82 4.01 7.74
C ASP A 278 -38.97 3.47 8.60
N PHE A 279 -39.62 2.39 8.18
CA PHE A 279 -40.69 1.74 8.94
C PHE A 279 -40.16 1.12 10.25
N ASP A 280 -39.04 0.42 10.19
CA ASP A 280 -38.43 -0.19 11.38
C ASP A 280 -38.00 0.87 12.41
N GLU A 281 -37.41 1.97 11.92
CA GLU A 281 -37.07 3.12 12.76
C GLU A 281 -38.31 3.72 13.44
N ALA A 282 -39.43 3.79 12.71
CA ALA A 282 -40.70 4.27 13.22
C ALA A 282 -41.30 3.34 14.30
N ILE A 283 -41.16 2.01 14.14
CA ILE A 283 -41.59 1.04 15.16
C ILE A 283 -40.75 1.16 16.43
N ILE A 284 -39.42 1.21 16.29
CA ILE A 284 -38.50 1.40 17.43
C ILE A 284 -38.88 2.66 18.20
N ARG A 285 -39.09 3.77 17.48
CA ARG A 285 -39.52 5.03 18.07
C ARG A 285 -40.91 4.97 18.70
N SER A 286 -41.82 4.17 18.17
CA SER A 286 -43.14 3.94 18.78
C SER A 286 -43.03 3.19 20.10
N ILE A 287 -42.18 2.16 20.17
CA ILE A 287 -41.92 1.42 21.41
C ILE A 287 -41.38 2.37 22.47
N LEU A 288 -40.32 3.10 22.15
CA LEU A 288 -39.70 4.06 23.05
C LEU A 288 -40.68 5.17 23.47
N SER A 289 -41.42 5.73 22.49
CA SER A 289 -42.46 6.74 22.72
C SER A 289 -43.51 6.29 23.72
N TYR A 290 -43.95 5.03 23.64
CA TYR A 290 -44.94 4.48 24.55
C TYR A 290 -44.43 4.43 26.00
N TYR A 291 -43.18 4.00 26.22
CA TYR A 291 -42.60 3.92 27.56
C TYR A 291 -42.25 5.28 28.16
N THR A 292 -42.10 6.33 27.34
CA THR A 292 -41.98 7.69 27.87
C THR A 292 -43.28 8.22 28.50
N LEU A 293 -44.46 7.68 28.12
CA LEU A 293 -45.77 8.16 28.60
C LEU A 293 -45.89 8.08 30.13
N GLN A 294 -46.10 9.22 30.78
CA GLN A 294 -46.17 9.30 32.24
C GLN A 294 -47.62 9.25 32.79
N GLY A 295 -47.77 8.68 33.99
CA GLY A 295 -48.95 8.86 34.83
C GLY A 295 -50.25 8.32 34.23
N ASN A 296 -51.20 9.23 33.96
CA ASN A 296 -52.53 8.89 33.46
C ASN A 296 -52.52 8.46 31.98
N ALA A 297 -51.63 9.01 31.15
CA ALA A 297 -51.64 8.77 29.71
C ALA A 297 -51.53 7.28 29.34
N ARG A 298 -50.57 6.57 29.96
CA ARG A 298 -50.39 5.11 29.75
C ARG A 298 -51.53 4.29 30.35
N ASN A 299 -52.03 4.66 31.53
CA ASN A 299 -53.17 3.99 32.16
C ASN A 299 -54.46 4.09 31.33
N GLU A 300 -54.61 5.14 30.53
CA GLU A 300 -55.78 5.41 29.68
C GLU A 300 -55.69 4.68 28.34
N LEU A 301 -54.51 4.17 27.96
CA LEU A 301 -54.33 3.22 26.86
C LEU A 301 -54.35 1.75 27.34
N SER A 302 -54.35 1.53 28.66
CA SER A 302 -54.30 0.21 29.28
C SER A 302 -55.70 -0.38 29.43
N VAL A 303 -55.95 -1.55 28.84
CA VAL A 303 -57.23 -2.28 28.98
C VAL A 303 -57.46 -2.74 30.44
N LYS A 304 -56.41 -2.75 31.27
CA LYS A 304 -56.49 -3.08 32.71
C LYS A 304 -56.76 -1.85 33.60
N GLY A 305 -56.63 -0.64 33.07
CA GLY A 305 -56.76 0.61 33.82
C GLY A 305 -58.22 0.97 34.12
N SER A 306 -58.50 1.65 35.25
CA SER A 306 -59.86 2.06 35.65
C SER A 306 -60.47 3.21 34.81
N GLY A 307 -59.87 3.52 33.67
CA GLY A 307 -60.28 4.55 32.70
C GLY A 307 -59.77 4.28 31.28
N GLY A 308 -59.18 3.11 31.05
CA GLY A 308 -58.66 2.72 29.74
C GLY A 308 -59.77 2.28 28.77
N PRO A 309 -59.38 1.83 27.57
CA PRO A 309 -60.34 1.43 26.56
C PRO A 309 -61.20 0.24 27.01
N PRO A 310 -62.46 0.17 26.55
CA PRO A 310 -63.36 -0.93 26.91
C PRO A 310 -62.89 -2.26 26.30
N SER A 311 -63.33 -3.38 26.88
CA SER A 311 -62.91 -4.73 26.46
C SER A 311 -63.27 -5.08 25.02
N PHE A 312 -64.32 -4.46 24.46
CA PHE A 312 -64.73 -4.61 23.07
C PHE A 312 -63.89 -3.79 22.07
N ALA A 313 -63.05 -2.87 22.55
CA ALA A 313 -62.20 -2.03 21.71
C ALA A 313 -60.75 -2.03 22.24
N PRO A 314 -60.08 -3.21 22.32
CA PRO A 314 -58.84 -3.37 23.08
C PRO A 314 -57.59 -2.83 22.38
N PHE A 315 -57.71 -2.43 21.12
CA PHE A 315 -56.56 -2.06 20.31
C PHE A 315 -56.21 -0.58 20.47
N THR A 316 -54.91 -0.31 20.41
CA THR A 316 -54.33 1.02 20.28
C THR A 316 -53.58 1.08 18.96
N VAL A 317 -53.80 2.07 18.12
CA VAL A 317 -52.97 2.28 16.92
C VAL A 317 -51.86 3.27 17.24
N ALA A 318 -50.63 2.96 16.84
CA ALA A 318 -49.52 3.92 16.87
C ALA A 318 -49.27 4.51 15.48
N ALA A 319 -49.21 5.84 15.41
CA ALA A 319 -48.90 6.61 14.21
C ALA A 319 -47.63 7.46 14.46
N PRO A 320 -46.43 6.90 14.22
CA PRO A 320 -45.16 7.61 14.39
C PRO A 320 -44.80 8.50 13.18
N GLN A 321 -44.18 9.65 13.48
CA GLN A 321 -43.52 10.53 12.53
C GLN A 321 -42.17 10.98 13.09
N VAL A 322 -41.14 10.94 12.25
CA VAL A 322 -39.77 11.28 12.61
C VAL A 322 -39.27 12.39 11.72
N LEU A 323 -38.77 13.48 12.32
CA LEU A 323 -37.98 14.49 11.64
C LEU A 323 -36.52 14.23 12.00
N GLN A 324 -35.71 13.89 11.01
CA GLN A 324 -34.26 13.70 11.19
C GLN A 324 -33.54 14.87 10.53
N TYR A 325 -32.84 15.66 11.33
CA TYR A 325 -31.94 16.68 10.81
C TYR A 325 -30.59 16.05 10.47
N GLU A 326 -30.05 16.43 9.32
CA GLU A 326 -28.76 15.90 8.85
C GLU A 326 -27.55 16.49 9.58
N GLY A 327 -27.73 17.17 10.72
CA GLY A 327 -26.63 17.75 11.50
C GLY A 327 -25.58 16.70 11.92
N GLY A 328 -26.01 15.47 12.23
CA GLY A 328 -25.11 14.37 12.55
C GLY A 328 -24.29 13.92 11.33
N VAL A 329 -24.96 13.77 10.18
CA VAL A 329 -24.32 13.42 8.90
C VAL A 329 -23.31 14.48 8.49
N ILE A 330 -23.68 15.76 8.57
CA ILE A 330 -22.79 16.89 8.26
C ILE A 330 -21.57 16.90 9.20
N LYS A 331 -21.75 16.60 10.50
CA LYS A 331 -20.64 16.55 11.47
C LYS A 331 -19.70 15.37 11.20
N GLN A 332 -20.24 14.18 10.92
CA GLN A 332 -19.46 13.00 10.57
C GLN A 332 -18.71 13.21 9.25
N ALA A 333 -19.38 13.76 8.24
CA ALA A 333 -18.79 14.13 6.98
C ALA A 333 -17.68 15.18 7.16
N LYS A 334 -17.86 16.17 8.04
CA LYS A 334 -16.79 17.12 8.40
C LYS A 334 -15.60 16.42 9.03
N ALA A 335 -15.81 15.50 9.98
CA ALA A 335 -14.71 14.77 10.61
C ALA A 335 -13.94 13.90 9.61
N ARG A 336 -14.65 13.17 8.73
CA ARG A 336 -14.04 12.38 7.65
C ARG A 336 -13.32 13.25 6.63
N LEU A 337 -13.87 14.42 6.28
CA LEU A 337 -13.23 15.37 5.38
C LEU A 337 -11.94 15.95 5.99
N GLU A 338 -11.93 16.22 7.30
CA GLU A 338 -10.74 16.68 8.02
C GLU A 338 -9.63 15.61 8.07
N GLU A 339 -10.01 14.35 8.29
CA GLU A 339 -9.11 13.20 8.19
C GLU A 339 -8.58 13.03 6.77
N PHE A 340 -9.46 13.08 5.76
CA PHE A 340 -9.09 13.06 4.35
C PHE A 340 -8.11 14.18 4.01
N TYR A 341 -8.38 15.42 4.44
CA TYR A 341 -7.46 16.54 4.24
C TYR A 341 -6.11 16.30 4.91
N GLY A 342 -6.09 15.80 6.14
CA GLY A 342 -4.84 15.47 6.84
C GLY A 342 -4.01 14.42 6.09
N ASN A 343 -4.64 13.30 5.74
CA ASN A 343 -3.99 12.19 5.03
C ASN A 343 -3.51 12.61 3.63
N ARG A 344 -4.32 13.41 2.90
CA ARG A 344 -3.96 13.90 1.57
C ARG A 344 -2.85 14.96 1.61
N GLU A 345 -2.85 15.84 2.60
CA GLU A 345 -1.77 16.83 2.80
C GLU A 345 -0.43 16.13 3.10
N GLU A 346 -0.42 15.08 3.92
CA GLU A 346 0.76 14.27 4.21
C GLU A 346 1.24 13.51 2.98
N LEU A 347 0.31 12.89 2.23
CA LEU A 347 0.61 12.21 0.97
C LEU A 347 1.28 13.15 -0.04
N LEU A 348 0.68 14.32 -0.29
CA LEU A 348 1.20 15.30 -1.25
C LEU A 348 2.55 15.88 -0.81
N SER A 349 2.78 16.05 0.49
CA SER A 349 4.09 16.45 1.00
C SER A 349 5.15 15.40 0.71
N THR A 350 4.84 14.13 0.96
CA THR A 350 5.73 13.00 0.69
C THR A 350 5.97 12.83 -0.81
N GLU A 351 4.94 12.99 -1.65
CA GLU A 351 5.04 12.98 -3.11
C GLU A 351 5.96 14.10 -3.60
N SER A 352 5.84 15.32 -3.05
CA SER A 352 6.71 16.44 -3.42
C SER A 352 8.17 16.17 -3.06
N GLU A 353 8.45 15.61 -1.88
CA GLU A 353 9.82 15.23 -1.47
C GLU A 353 10.38 14.14 -2.39
N LEU A 354 9.56 13.15 -2.76
CA LEU A 354 9.93 12.11 -3.72
C LEU A 354 10.25 12.72 -5.10
N HIS A 355 9.43 13.67 -5.58
CA HIS A 355 9.67 14.36 -6.85
C HIS A 355 10.98 15.17 -6.81
N ASP A 356 11.26 15.91 -5.72
CA ASP A 356 12.50 16.68 -5.57
C ASP A 356 13.74 15.78 -5.62
N GLU A 357 13.68 14.61 -4.99
CA GLU A 357 14.78 13.64 -5.02
C GLU A 357 14.93 12.95 -6.37
N PHE A 358 13.81 12.64 -7.03
CA PHE A 358 13.82 12.11 -8.38
C PHE A 358 14.46 13.10 -9.36
N GLU A 359 14.11 14.38 -9.29
CA GLU A 359 14.72 15.44 -10.08
C GLU A 359 16.22 15.57 -9.78
N SER A 360 16.62 15.57 -8.50
CA SER A 360 18.03 15.62 -8.10
C SER A 360 18.83 14.40 -8.58
N PHE A 361 18.21 13.21 -8.60
CA PHE A 361 18.79 12.00 -9.14
C PHE A 361 19.05 12.15 -10.65
N LEU A 362 18.07 12.63 -11.41
CA LEU A 362 18.23 12.89 -12.84
C LEU A 362 19.33 13.93 -13.13
N GLU A 363 19.40 15.03 -12.37
CA GLU A 363 20.43 16.07 -12.54
C GLU A 363 21.85 15.53 -12.34
N THR A 364 22.05 14.76 -11.27
CA THR A 364 23.38 14.30 -10.84
C THR A 364 23.99 13.31 -11.83
N TYR A 365 23.18 12.39 -12.38
CA TYR A 365 23.68 11.26 -13.14
C TYR A 365 23.67 11.46 -14.67
N HIS A 366 22.89 12.43 -15.18
CA HIS A 366 22.86 12.74 -16.62
C HIS A 366 23.54 14.08 -16.98
N GLY A 367 24.08 14.83 -16.02
CA GLY A 367 24.66 16.17 -16.22
C GLY A 367 26.09 16.25 -16.80
N ASP A 368 26.86 15.15 -16.84
CA ASP A 368 28.33 15.20 -17.03
C ASP A 368 28.85 14.82 -18.44
N GLY A 369 28.03 14.91 -19.49
CA GLY A 369 28.43 14.68 -20.89
C GLY A 369 28.74 15.98 -21.67
N PRO A 370 29.85 16.09 -22.44
CA PRO A 370 30.12 17.28 -23.25
C PRO A 370 29.18 17.34 -24.46
N GLY A 371 28.04 18.02 -24.30
CA GLY A 371 27.19 18.44 -25.43
C GLY A 371 25.69 18.15 -25.32
N THR A 372 25.20 17.56 -24.23
CA THR A 372 23.76 17.32 -24.05
C THR A 372 23.26 18.13 -22.87
N ASP A 373 22.70 19.29 -23.17
CA ASP A 373 21.82 20.01 -22.26
C ASP A 373 20.52 19.19 -22.14
N VAL A 374 20.58 18.07 -21.40
CA VAL A 374 19.41 17.19 -21.14
C VAL A 374 18.28 18.01 -20.49
N TYR A 375 18.64 19.05 -19.74
CA TYR A 375 17.71 20.00 -19.12
C TYR A 375 17.21 21.12 -20.05
N GLY A 376 17.97 21.53 -21.08
CA GLY A 376 17.57 22.57 -22.02
C GLY A 376 16.39 22.20 -22.93
N GLU A 377 16.18 20.91 -23.20
CA GLU A 377 14.98 20.37 -23.87
C GLU A 377 13.83 20.01 -22.89
N TYR A 378 14.08 20.05 -21.58
CA TYR A 378 13.17 19.68 -20.48
C TYR A 378 12.10 20.75 -20.16
N ASN A 379 11.74 21.60 -21.13
CA ASN A 379 10.75 22.67 -20.95
C ASN A 379 9.30 22.18 -21.12
N GLY A 380 8.97 20.94 -20.72
CA GLY A 380 7.61 20.38 -20.84
C GLY A 380 7.04 20.31 -22.26
N ARG A 381 7.87 20.58 -23.30
CA ARG A 381 7.46 20.68 -24.71
C ARG A 381 8.15 19.66 -25.60
N GLY A 382 8.34 18.44 -25.09
CA GLY A 382 8.75 17.32 -25.91
C GLY A 382 7.70 17.03 -26.98
N THR A 383 7.79 17.68 -28.14
CA THR A 383 6.89 17.48 -29.28
C THR A 383 7.09 16.13 -29.99
N ASP A 384 7.94 15.26 -29.45
CA ASP A 384 8.25 13.95 -30.02
C ASP A 384 7.38 12.87 -29.35
N SER A 385 6.42 12.34 -30.11
CA SER A 385 5.42 11.38 -29.65
C SER A 385 5.97 10.05 -29.13
N ARG A 386 7.29 9.84 -29.23
CA ARG A 386 7.98 8.61 -28.80
C ARG A 386 8.20 8.54 -27.29
N TYR A 387 8.32 9.68 -26.62
CA TYR A 387 8.59 9.77 -25.17
C TYR A 387 7.34 10.10 -24.35
N GLY A 388 6.16 10.03 -24.98
CA GLY A 388 4.90 10.33 -24.31
C GLY A 388 4.46 9.24 -23.33
N LEU A 389 3.58 9.60 -22.40
CA LEU A 389 2.99 8.70 -21.41
C LEU A 389 2.42 7.40 -22.02
N THR A 390 2.56 6.29 -21.32
CA THR A 390 1.91 5.01 -21.63
C THR A 390 0.39 5.08 -21.37
N GLU A 391 -0.39 4.09 -21.82
CA GLU A 391 -1.85 4.09 -21.55
C GLU A 391 -2.18 3.91 -20.06
N GLU A 392 -1.37 3.15 -19.32
CA GLU A 392 -1.52 2.96 -17.87
C GLU A 392 -1.23 4.26 -17.12
N GLU A 393 -0.13 4.96 -17.45
CA GLU A 393 0.22 6.26 -16.87
C GLU A 393 -0.83 7.34 -17.17
N VAL A 394 -1.35 7.39 -18.41
CA VAL A 394 -2.47 8.30 -18.76
C VAL A 394 -3.71 7.97 -17.95
N THR A 395 -4.01 6.69 -17.72
CA THR A 395 -5.20 6.29 -16.95
C THR A 395 -5.04 6.65 -15.48
N SER A 396 -3.87 6.41 -14.88
CA SER A 396 -3.58 6.79 -13.49
C SER A 396 -3.72 8.30 -13.26
N LEU A 397 -3.08 9.14 -14.10
CA LEU A 397 -3.18 10.59 -13.97
C LEU A 397 -4.61 11.10 -14.27
N SER A 398 -5.33 10.50 -15.22
CA SER A 398 -6.73 10.84 -15.49
C SER A 398 -7.62 10.54 -14.29
N ASN A 399 -7.44 9.38 -13.64
CA ASN A 399 -8.20 9.00 -12.45
C ASN A 399 -7.96 9.98 -11.29
N ARG A 400 -6.72 10.48 -11.11
CA ARG A 400 -6.43 11.52 -10.11
C ARG A 400 -7.17 12.83 -10.39
N ILE A 401 -7.24 13.25 -11.65
CA ILE A 401 -8.01 14.44 -12.04
C ILE A 401 -9.52 14.22 -11.80
N ASP A 402 -10.02 13.01 -12.08
CA ASP A 402 -11.43 12.67 -11.83
C ASP A 402 -11.75 12.61 -10.33
N ALA A 403 -10.85 12.08 -9.50
CA ALA A 403 -10.98 12.09 -8.04
C ALA A 403 -10.98 13.53 -7.46
N LEU A 404 -10.19 14.43 -8.05
CA LEU A 404 -10.22 15.86 -7.68
C LEU A 404 -11.56 16.51 -8.04
N GLU A 405 -12.15 16.16 -9.20
CA GLU A 405 -13.49 16.60 -9.60
C GLU A 405 -14.56 16.07 -8.64
N GLU A 406 -14.44 14.81 -8.22
CA GLU A 406 -15.33 14.18 -7.25
C GLU A 406 -15.26 14.86 -5.88
N LEU A 407 -14.05 15.12 -5.37
CA LEU A 407 -13.85 15.83 -4.11
C LEU A 407 -14.57 17.18 -4.10
N VAL A 408 -14.38 18.01 -5.14
CA VAL A 408 -15.07 19.32 -5.21
C VAL A 408 -16.57 19.16 -5.50
N SER A 409 -17.00 17.99 -5.95
CA SER A 409 -18.40 17.64 -6.24
C SER A 409 -19.19 17.16 -5.03
N LEU A 410 -18.53 16.87 -3.91
CA LEU A 410 -19.19 16.45 -2.67
C LEU A 410 -20.27 17.45 -2.23
N ARG A 411 -21.49 16.94 -2.04
CA ARG A 411 -22.67 17.75 -1.67
C ARG A 411 -22.59 18.33 -0.26
N VAL A 412 -21.80 17.71 0.60
CA VAL A 412 -21.65 18.13 2.00
C VAL A 412 -20.78 19.39 2.16
N LEU A 413 -19.97 19.74 1.16
CA LEU A 413 -19.02 20.85 1.24
C LEU A 413 -19.70 22.22 1.48
N PRO A 414 -20.76 22.62 0.75
CA PRO A 414 -21.56 23.80 1.08
C PRO A 414 -22.07 23.80 2.53
N SER A 415 -22.53 22.65 3.02
CA SER A 415 -23.06 22.46 4.38
C SER A 415 -21.97 22.54 5.46
N ILE A 416 -20.72 22.25 5.12
CA ILE A 416 -19.57 22.40 6.05
C ILE A 416 -19.03 23.83 6.06
N GLY A 417 -19.45 24.66 5.10
CA GLY A 417 -19.09 26.07 4.99
C GLY A 417 -18.22 26.41 3.79
N CYS A 418 -17.88 25.43 2.93
CA CYS A 418 -17.10 25.64 1.72
C CYS A 418 -17.97 26.28 0.63
N THR A 419 -17.62 27.49 0.20
CA THR A 419 -18.36 28.26 -0.80
C THR A 419 -17.71 28.30 -2.18
N VAL A 420 -16.46 27.84 -2.31
CA VAL A 420 -15.71 27.85 -3.58
C VAL A 420 -15.97 26.64 -4.48
N THR A 421 -16.80 25.68 -4.06
CA THR A 421 -16.98 24.40 -4.77
C THR A 421 -17.46 24.55 -6.20
N ASP A 422 -18.44 25.42 -6.45
CA ASP A 422 -18.98 25.63 -7.81
C ASP A 422 -17.96 26.31 -8.73
N GLU A 423 -17.15 27.21 -8.17
CA GLU A 423 -16.07 27.89 -8.90
C GLU A 423 -14.98 26.88 -9.30
N LEU A 424 -14.58 25.99 -8.38
CA LEU A 424 -13.60 24.94 -8.66
C LEU A 424 -14.10 23.89 -9.65
N ARG A 425 -15.37 23.47 -9.55
CA ARG A 425 -15.99 22.54 -10.54
C ARG A 425 -15.95 23.13 -11.95
N GLU A 426 -16.26 24.42 -12.08
CA GLU A 426 -16.22 25.10 -13.38
C GLU A 426 -14.78 25.25 -13.89
N ASP A 427 -13.81 25.51 -13.01
CA ASP A 427 -12.39 25.58 -13.39
C ASP A 427 -11.88 24.23 -13.93
N ILE A 428 -12.16 23.12 -13.22
CA ILE A 428 -11.82 21.76 -13.69
C ILE A 428 -12.47 21.46 -15.04
N ARG A 429 -13.76 21.77 -15.18
CA ARG A 429 -14.52 21.52 -16.43
C ARG A 429 -13.93 22.33 -17.59
N ALA A 430 -13.68 23.61 -17.39
CA ALA A 430 -13.11 24.50 -18.39
C ALA A 430 -11.70 24.07 -18.80
N ALA A 431 -10.87 23.65 -17.85
CA ALA A 431 -9.54 23.11 -18.12
C ALA A 431 -9.59 21.82 -18.93
N LYS A 432 -10.49 20.88 -18.59
CA LYS A 432 -10.72 19.64 -19.36
C LYS A 432 -11.20 19.94 -20.79
N GLU A 433 -12.15 20.84 -20.98
CA GLU A 433 -12.68 21.21 -22.30
C GLU A 433 -11.60 21.88 -23.17
N TYR A 434 -10.87 22.84 -22.61
CA TYR A 434 -9.78 23.50 -23.31
C TYR A 434 -8.67 22.54 -23.72
N ALA A 435 -8.28 21.60 -22.84
CA ALA A 435 -7.25 20.61 -23.14
C ALA A 435 -7.64 19.71 -24.34
N VAL A 436 -8.92 19.34 -24.45
CA VAL A 436 -9.46 18.57 -25.58
C VAL A 436 -9.50 19.40 -26.86
N ASP A 437 -9.97 20.65 -26.78
CA ASP A 437 -10.06 21.57 -27.92
C ASP A 437 -8.67 21.93 -28.48
N ALA A 438 -7.70 22.19 -27.60
CA ALA A 438 -6.32 22.52 -27.97
C ALA A 438 -5.62 21.37 -28.71
N ALA A 439 -6.03 20.13 -28.45
CA ALA A 439 -5.52 18.94 -29.13
C ALA A 439 -6.17 18.68 -30.50
N ASP A 440 -7.09 19.55 -30.97
CA ASP A 440 -7.83 19.45 -32.23
C ASP A 440 -8.53 18.08 -32.38
N ILE A 441 -9.10 17.59 -31.27
CA ILE A 441 -9.77 16.29 -31.18
C ILE A 441 -11.24 16.45 -31.57
N ASP A 442 -11.68 15.73 -32.61
CA ASP A 442 -13.09 15.68 -33.01
C ASP A 442 -13.94 14.96 -31.94
N PRO A 443 -14.98 15.60 -31.36
CA PRO A 443 -15.85 15.00 -30.34
C PRO A 443 -16.57 13.73 -30.80
N ASP A 444 -16.79 13.56 -32.12
CA ASP A 444 -17.66 12.53 -32.67
C ASP A 444 -16.92 11.27 -33.16
N GLU A 445 -15.57 11.26 -33.21
CA GLU A 445 -14.81 10.22 -33.94
C GLU A 445 -13.66 9.52 -33.16
N VAL A 446 -13.47 9.78 -31.85
CA VAL A 446 -12.22 9.41 -31.15
C VAL A 446 -12.39 8.41 -29.98
N SER A 447 -11.42 7.50 -29.83
CA SER A 447 -11.34 6.56 -28.71
C SER A 447 -11.04 7.28 -27.38
N GLU A 448 -11.67 6.83 -26.30
CA GLU A 448 -11.56 7.37 -24.94
C GLU A 448 -10.10 7.65 -24.50
N SER A 449 -9.16 6.77 -24.88
CA SER A 449 -7.72 6.90 -24.57
C SER A 449 -7.07 8.18 -25.11
N ARG A 450 -7.49 8.67 -26.29
CA ARG A 450 -6.94 9.91 -26.88
C ARG A 450 -7.44 11.15 -26.14
N ARG A 451 -8.70 11.12 -25.68
CA ARG A 451 -9.30 12.19 -24.88
C ARG A 451 -8.62 12.29 -23.52
N LYS A 452 -8.42 11.17 -22.82
CA LYS A 452 -7.69 11.14 -21.52
C LYS A 452 -6.27 11.68 -21.66
N ARG A 453 -5.55 11.30 -22.72
CA ARG A 453 -4.20 11.80 -22.99
C ARG A 453 -4.15 13.32 -23.22
N ALA A 454 -5.13 13.88 -23.93
CA ALA A 454 -5.21 15.33 -24.12
C ALA A 454 -5.47 16.06 -22.80
N ILE A 455 -6.40 15.54 -21.98
CA ILE A 455 -6.71 16.08 -20.66
C ILE A 455 -5.45 16.05 -19.77
N VAL A 456 -4.80 14.90 -19.60
CA VAL A 456 -3.61 14.77 -18.73
C VAL A 456 -2.48 15.72 -19.14
N ASN A 457 -2.27 15.93 -20.45
CA ASN A 457 -1.23 16.83 -20.92
C ASN A 457 -1.59 18.31 -20.75
N GLY A 458 -2.84 18.70 -21.00
CA GLY A 458 -3.27 20.10 -21.03
C GLY A 458 -3.90 20.64 -19.75
N PHE A 459 -4.39 19.78 -18.86
CA PHE A 459 -5.14 20.18 -17.66
C PHE A 459 -4.32 21.06 -16.70
N PRO A 460 -3.09 20.66 -16.26
CA PRO A 460 -2.33 21.46 -15.30
C PRO A 460 -1.95 22.86 -15.81
N GLU A 461 -1.75 23.00 -17.11
CA GLU A 461 -1.34 24.28 -17.73
C GLU A 461 -2.46 25.35 -17.74
N GLN A 462 -3.73 24.92 -17.59
CA GLN A 462 -4.89 25.82 -17.60
C GLN A 462 -5.37 26.16 -16.18
N THR A 463 -5.14 25.26 -15.23
CA THR A 463 -5.47 25.44 -13.83
C THR A 463 -4.36 26.22 -13.12
N GLY A 464 -4.42 27.54 -13.19
CA GLY A 464 -3.46 28.45 -12.54
C GLY A 464 -3.98 29.88 -12.39
N THR A 465 -5.26 30.10 -12.70
CA THR A 465 -5.91 31.41 -12.56
C THR A 465 -6.61 31.44 -11.21
N VAL A 466 -5.94 32.00 -10.20
CA VAL A 466 -6.42 32.08 -8.80
C VAL A 466 -7.93 32.31 -8.72
N VAL A 467 -8.67 31.28 -8.32
CA VAL A 467 -10.07 31.39 -7.92
C VAL A 467 -10.08 32.16 -6.61
N THR A 468 -10.31 33.47 -6.67
CA THR A 468 -10.45 34.29 -5.47
C THR A 468 -11.88 34.15 -4.93
N PRO A 469 -12.07 33.74 -3.66
CA PRO A 469 -13.40 33.56 -3.09
C PRO A 469 -14.23 34.86 -3.23
N ASN A 470 -15.41 34.76 -3.84
CA ASN A 470 -16.29 35.89 -4.16
C ASN A 470 -16.87 36.65 -2.94
N THR A 471 -16.55 36.23 -1.70
CA THR A 471 -17.27 36.63 -0.48
C THR A 471 -16.54 37.66 0.39
N GLY A 472 -15.26 37.97 0.15
CA GLY A 472 -14.54 39.05 0.85
C GLY A 472 -14.17 38.76 2.32
N GLU A 473 -14.54 37.60 2.85
CA GLU A 473 -14.00 37.00 4.09
C GLU A 473 -13.49 35.61 3.74
N ASP A 474 -12.18 35.40 3.81
CA ASP A 474 -11.56 34.09 3.57
C ASP A 474 -11.98 33.14 4.69
N LYS A 475 -12.88 32.21 4.39
CA LYS A 475 -13.24 31.14 5.33
C LYS A 475 -12.06 30.15 5.44
N PRO A 476 -11.73 29.66 6.65
CA PRO A 476 -10.67 28.66 6.83
C PRO A 476 -10.87 27.42 5.97
N GLU A 477 -12.12 26.96 5.85
CA GLU A 477 -12.50 25.77 5.07
C GLU A 477 -12.23 25.97 3.57
N ASP A 478 -12.60 27.14 3.02
CA ASP A 478 -12.33 27.50 1.62
C ASP A 478 -10.83 27.59 1.34
N THR A 479 -10.07 28.18 2.28
CA THR A 479 -8.61 28.34 2.15
C THR A 479 -7.90 26.99 2.10
N ARG A 480 -8.36 26.02 2.92
CA ARG A 480 -7.75 24.69 2.96
C ARG A 480 -8.08 23.87 1.71
N LEU A 481 -9.33 23.88 1.25
CA LEU A 481 -9.72 23.21 0.00
C LEU A 481 -8.95 23.78 -1.20
N LEU A 482 -8.80 25.10 -1.29
CA LEU A 482 -8.00 25.75 -2.33
C LEU A 482 -6.52 25.34 -2.26
N ALA A 483 -5.91 25.36 -1.07
CA ALA A 483 -4.51 24.96 -0.92
C ALA A 483 -4.26 23.49 -1.28
N LEU A 484 -5.22 22.60 -0.98
CA LEU A 484 -5.17 21.21 -1.40
C LEU A 484 -5.31 21.07 -2.92
N TYR A 485 -6.27 21.78 -3.52
CA TYR A 485 -6.51 21.81 -4.95
C TYR A 485 -5.26 22.24 -5.73
N GLU A 486 -4.61 23.33 -5.31
CA GLU A 486 -3.37 23.83 -5.91
C GLU A 486 -2.23 22.81 -5.81
N LYS A 487 -2.01 22.23 -4.61
CA LYS A 487 -0.96 21.21 -4.41
C LYS A 487 -1.19 19.95 -5.24
N GLU A 488 -2.44 19.51 -5.39
CA GLU A 488 -2.77 18.33 -6.18
C GLU A 488 -2.49 18.55 -7.67
N ILE A 489 -2.83 19.73 -8.21
CA ILE A 489 -2.50 20.11 -9.59
C ILE A 489 -1.00 20.13 -9.80
N ASP A 490 -0.25 20.78 -8.91
CA ASP A 490 1.21 20.85 -8.98
C ASP A 490 1.83 19.43 -8.95
N ALA A 491 1.31 18.54 -8.09
CA ALA A 491 1.77 17.16 -8.01
C ALA A 491 1.48 16.36 -9.28
N ILE A 492 0.27 16.51 -9.86
CA ILE A 492 -0.10 15.90 -11.15
C ILE A 492 0.83 16.38 -12.27
N GLU A 493 1.13 17.69 -12.31
CA GLU A 493 2.03 18.27 -13.31
C GLU A 493 3.45 17.70 -13.19
N ARG A 494 4.03 17.75 -11.99
CA ARG A 494 5.39 17.24 -11.75
C ARG A 494 5.49 15.76 -12.06
N ARG A 495 4.49 14.96 -11.65
CA ARG A 495 4.50 13.52 -11.93
C ARG A 495 4.38 13.20 -13.41
N ARG A 496 3.54 13.93 -14.16
CA ARG A 496 3.48 13.84 -15.63
C ARG A 496 4.86 14.04 -16.24
N ASP A 497 5.58 15.08 -15.81
CA ASP A 497 6.89 15.44 -16.35
C ASP A 497 7.96 14.39 -16.02
N LEU A 498 7.97 13.88 -14.78
CA LEU A 498 8.90 12.81 -14.36
C LEU A 498 8.64 11.49 -15.09
N LEU A 499 7.38 11.13 -15.35
CA LEU A 499 7.03 9.94 -16.13
C LEU A 499 7.46 10.07 -17.60
N CYS A 500 7.36 11.26 -18.18
CA CYS A 500 7.88 11.52 -19.52
C CYS A 500 9.41 11.40 -19.57
N ALA A 501 10.10 11.91 -18.56
CA ALA A 501 11.56 11.76 -18.43
C ALA A 501 11.98 10.29 -18.28
N LYS A 502 11.26 9.52 -17.46
CA LYS A 502 11.45 8.06 -17.33
C LYS A 502 11.33 7.34 -18.67
N ASN A 503 10.28 7.64 -19.44
CA ASN A 503 10.06 7.02 -20.76
C ASN A 503 11.12 7.43 -21.80
N MET A 504 11.76 8.59 -21.65
CA MET A 504 12.88 8.98 -22.48
C MET A 504 14.15 8.17 -22.17
N LEU A 505 14.42 7.90 -20.89
CA LEU A 505 15.56 7.10 -20.45
C LEU A 505 15.47 5.64 -20.94
N SER A 506 14.28 5.04 -20.88
CA SER A 506 14.07 3.66 -21.35
C SER A 506 14.37 3.47 -22.85
N GLU A 507 14.09 4.48 -23.67
CA GLU A 507 14.43 4.45 -25.09
C GLU A 507 15.93 4.67 -25.36
N LEU A 508 16.61 5.51 -24.55
CA LEU A 508 18.05 5.76 -24.69
C LEU A 508 18.89 4.52 -24.39
N ASP A 509 18.52 3.73 -23.38
CA ASP A 509 19.19 2.45 -23.05
C ASP A 509 19.00 1.37 -24.15
N SER A 510 17.95 1.50 -24.98
CA SER A 510 17.67 0.55 -26.05
C SER A 510 18.52 0.76 -27.33
N VAL A 511 19.24 1.88 -27.44
CA VAL A 511 20.10 2.20 -28.60
C VAL A 511 21.52 1.73 -28.33
N SER A 512 21.84 0.48 -28.73
CA SER A 512 23.19 -0.06 -28.57
C SER A 512 24.25 0.80 -29.28
N PHE A 513 25.28 1.23 -28.54
CA PHE A 513 26.47 1.90 -29.07
C PHE A 513 27.22 0.95 -30.01
N ASP A 514 27.06 1.15 -31.32
CA ASP A 514 27.81 0.43 -32.36
C ASP A 514 29.15 1.16 -32.59
N ALA A 515 30.19 0.91 -31.77
CA ALA A 515 31.58 1.30 -32.06
C ALA A 515 32.65 0.66 -31.14
N GLY A 516 33.45 -0.24 -31.69
CA GLY A 516 34.88 0.01 -31.91
C GLY A 516 35.92 -0.22 -30.80
N ASP A 517 35.60 -0.18 -29.51
CA ASP A 517 36.62 -0.37 -28.45
C ASP A 517 36.10 -1.20 -27.27
N ALA A 518 36.66 -2.41 -27.12
CA ALA A 518 36.11 -3.47 -26.27
C ALA A 518 36.39 -3.27 -24.77
N THR A 519 37.27 -2.35 -24.40
CA THR A 519 37.67 -2.08 -23.01
C THR A 519 36.79 -1.04 -22.31
N THR A 520 36.17 -0.11 -23.04
CA THR A 520 35.20 0.85 -22.48
C THR A 520 33.76 0.35 -22.51
N ALA A 521 33.40 -0.51 -23.46
CA ALA A 521 32.03 -1.02 -23.60
C ALA A 521 31.67 -2.09 -22.55
N ALA A 522 32.65 -2.77 -21.96
CA ALA A 522 32.43 -3.80 -20.93
C ALA A 522 32.23 -3.21 -19.51
N ALA A 523 32.62 -1.95 -19.28
CA ALA A 523 32.47 -1.27 -17.99
C ALA A 523 31.18 -0.42 -17.88
N VAL A 524 30.37 -0.36 -18.95
CA VAL A 524 29.14 0.45 -19.02
C VAL A 524 27.98 -0.37 -19.60
N ALA A 525 28.07 -1.71 -19.58
CA ALA A 525 26.93 -2.56 -19.88
C ALA A 525 25.99 -2.52 -18.67
N THR A 526 25.15 -1.49 -18.60
CA THR A 526 24.12 -1.30 -17.58
C THR A 526 23.20 -2.53 -17.53
N THR A 527 23.48 -3.43 -16.59
CA THR A 527 22.62 -4.59 -16.27
C THR A 527 21.37 -4.18 -15.51
N THR A 528 21.32 -2.95 -15.02
CA THR A 528 20.23 -2.44 -14.20
C THR A 528 19.19 -1.69 -15.04
N ASP A 529 17.95 -2.18 -15.04
CA ASP A 529 16.80 -1.54 -15.68
C ASP A 529 16.41 -0.25 -14.95
N VAL A 530 17.11 0.84 -15.28
CA VAL A 530 16.93 2.17 -14.68
C VAL A 530 15.50 2.66 -14.82
N ALA A 531 14.92 2.49 -16.01
CA ALA A 531 13.55 2.90 -16.27
C ALA A 531 12.53 2.08 -15.46
N GLY A 532 12.81 0.79 -15.25
CA GLY A 532 12.04 -0.08 -14.36
C GLY A 532 12.08 0.39 -12.91
N ALA A 533 13.27 0.65 -12.36
CA ALA A 533 13.44 1.15 -10.99
C ALA A 533 12.75 2.51 -10.78
N LEU A 534 12.93 3.45 -11.72
CA LEU A 534 12.27 4.75 -11.68
C LEU A 534 10.75 4.65 -11.84
N GLY A 535 10.26 3.71 -12.67
CA GLY A 535 8.83 3.42 -12.81
C GLY A 535 8.21 2.86 -11.55
N ASN A 536 8.93 1.99 -10.84
CA ASN A 536 8.49 1.42 -9.57
C ASN A 536 8.47 2.47 -8.46
N ALA A 537 9.45 3.38 -8.40
CA ALA A 537 9.47 4.46 -7.41
C ALA A 537 8.29 5.42 -7.57
N LEU A 538 7.84 5.67 -8.82
CA LEU A 538 6.67 6.49 -9.14
C LEU A 538 5.36 5.68 -9.20
N SER A 539 5.35 4.41 -8.80
CA SER A 539 4.15 3.58 -8.77
C SER A 539 3.39 3.76 -7.46
N GLU A 540 2.06 3.68 -7.52
CA GLU A 540 1.19 3.61 -6.33
C GLU A 540 0.97 2.15 -5.84
N ASP A 541 1.48 1.15 -6.57
CA ASP A 541 1.27 -0.26 -6.22
C ASP A 541 2.38 -0.80 -5.29
N THR A 542 2.02 -1.07 -4.04
CA THR A 542 2.93 -1.56 -2.98
C THR A 542 3.62 -2.88 -3.32
N LYS A 543 3.06 -3.71 -4.22
CA LYS A 543 3.61 -5.03 -4.59
C LYS A 543 4.82 -4.97 -5.52
N LEU A 544 5.02 -3.85 -6.22
CA LEU A 544 6.11 -3.67 -7.19
C LEU A 544 7.42 -3.19 -6.55
N SER A 545 7.38 -2.75 -5.28
CA SER A 545 8.43 -1.92 -4.65
C SER A 545 9.58 -2.66 -3.96
N ARG A 546 9.60 -4.01 -3.91
CA ARG A 546 10.74 -4.78 -3.36
C ARG A 546 11.48 -5.49 -4.47
N ASP A 547 12.23 -4.73 -5.27
CA ASP A 547 13.11 -5.33 -6.26
C ASP A 547 14.40 -5.84 -5.59
N THR A 548 14.42 -7.14 -5.27
CA THR A 548 15.58 -7.82 -4.68
C THR A 548 16.80 -7.88 -5.59
N GLY A 549 16.68 -7.44 -6.85
CA GLY A 549 17.78 -7.40 -7.82
C GLY A 549 18.87 -6.40 -7.45
N LEU A 550 18.51 -5.16 -7.10
CA LEU A 550 19.46 -4.07 -6.84
C LEU A 550 20.32 -4.29 -5.60
N GLU A 551 19.75 -4.87 -4.53
CA GLU A 551 20.51 -5.26 -3.34
C GLU A 551 21.54 -6.34 -3.68
N GLY A 552 21.19 -7.28 -4.57
CA GLY A 552 22.10 -8.30 -5.07
C GLY A 552 23.23 -7.71 -5.92
N ASP A 553 22.90 -6.75 -6.80
CA ASP A 553 23.86 -6.03 -7.62
C ASP A 553 24.83 -5.22 -6.76
N LEU A 554 24.34 -4.55 -5.69
CA LEU A 554 25.19 -3.85 -4.71
C LEU A 554 26.19 -4.78 -4.01
N ASP A 555 25.72 -5.95 -3.56
CA ASP A 555 26.58 -6.94 -2.91
C ASP A 555 27.66 -7.47 -3.88
N GLU A 556 27.32 -7.65 -5.16
CA GLU A 556 28.26 -8.07 -6.20
C GLU A 556 29.30 -6.97 -6.50
N LEU A 557 28.85 -5.73 -6.71
CA LEU A 557 29.71 -4.57 -6.97
C LEU A 557 30.63 -4.26 -5.78
N ASP A 558 30.12 -4.32 -4.53
CA ASP A 558 30.94 -4.14 -3.33
C ASP A 558 31.99 -5.27 -3.19
N GLY A 559 31.62 -6.49 -3.60
CA GLY A 559 32.53 -7.61 -3.75
C GLY A 559 33.63 -7.36 -4.79
N GLU A 560 33.29 -6.78 -5.93
CA GLU A 560 34.26 -6.38 -6.97
C GLU A 560 35.16 -5.24 -6.52
N ARG A 561 34.60 -4.19 -5.89
CA ARG A 561 35.36 -3.06 -5.33
C ARG A 561 36.46 -3.56 -4.38
N LYS A 562 36.09 -4.40 -3.41
CA LYS A 562 37.04 -5.00 -2.44
C LYS A 562 38.13 -5.82 -3.12
N ARG A 563 37.78 -6.58 -4.17
CA ARG A 563 38.77 -7.36 -4.94
C ARG A 563 39.76 -6.46 -5.66
N LEU A 564 39.29 -5.40 -6.32
CA LEU A 564 40.13 -4.43 -7.04
C LEU A 564 41.01 -3.61 -6.09
N GLU A 565 40.47 -3.13 -4.96
CA GLU A 565 41.24 -2.46 -3.90
C GLU A 565 42.40 -3.35 -3.40
N THR A 566 42.10 -4.63 -3.15
CA THR A 566 43.12 -5.60 -2.70
C THR A 566 44.15 -5.85 -3.80
N GLN A 567 43.72 -6.03 -5.05
CA GLN A 567 44.63 -6.24 -6.18
C GLN A 567 45.55 -5.04 -6.40
N LEU A 568 45.04 -3.81 -6.35
CA LEU A 568 45.87 -2.60 -6.47
C LEU A 568 46.88 -2.48 -5.33
N HIS A 569 46.49 -2.86 -4.11
CA HIS A 569 47.42 -2.91 -2.98
C HIS A 569 48.53 -3.93 -3.19
N ASP A 570 48.19 -5.14 -3.66
CA ASP A 570 49.16 -6.21 -3.96
C ASP A 570 50.12 -5.80 -5.10
N LEU A 571 49.62 -5.08 -6.13
CA LEU A 571 50.43 -4.54 -7.22
C LEU A 571 51.38 -3.43 -6.74
N ASP A 572 50.95 -2.59 -5.79
CA ASP A 572 51.82 -1.58 -5.17
C ASP A 572 52.98 -2.23 -4.39
N GLU A 573 52.72 -3.31 -3.63
CA GLU A 573 53.80 -4.06 -2.94
C GLU A 573 54.77 -4.73 -3.93
N LEU A 574 54.27 -5.22 -5.06
CA LEU A 574 55.11 -5.80 -6.12
C LEU A 574 55.96 -4.72 -6.82
N ALA A 575 55.41 -3.52 -7.02
CA ALA A 575 56.14 -2.39 -7.60
C ALA A 575 57.36 -2.04 -6.75
N ASP A 576 57.18 -1.92 -5.44
CA ASP A 576 58.27 -1.64 -4.48
C ASP A 576 59.39 -2.70 -4.56
N ALA A 577 59.04 -3.98 -4.73
CA ALA A 577 60.01 -5.06 -4.86
C ALA A 577 60.76 -5.04 -6.20
N LEU A 578 60.07 -4.76 -7.30
CA LEU A 578 60.67 -4.65 -8.63
C LEU A 578 61.53 -3.38 -8.78
N GLU A 579 61.17 -2.28 -8.11
CA GLU A 579 62.02 -1.09 -8.01
C GLU A 579 63.36 -1.41 -7.35
N ALA A 580 63.33 -2.15 -6.23
CA ALA A 580 64.54 -2.55 -5.52
C ALA A 580 65.41 -3.49 -6.37
N GLU A 581 64.81 -4.42 -7.12
CA GLU A 581 65.54 -5.31 -8.04
C GLU A 581 66.13 -4.54 -9.22
N ARG A 582 65.36 -3.64 -9.85
CA ARG A 582 65.84 -2.75 -10.92
C ARG A 582 67.09 -2.00 -10.48
N ASP A 583 67.05 -1.37 -9.30
CA ASP A 583 68.18 -0.58 -8.78
C ASP A 583 69.41 -1.46 -8.52
N ALA A 584 69.21 -2.67 -7.97
CA ALA A 584 70.29 -3.64 -7.80
C ALA A 584 70.90 -4.10 -9.13
N GLN A 585 70.08 -4.31 -10.16
CA GLN A 585 70.54 -4.71 -11.50
C GLN A 585 71.21 -3.58 -12.25
N LEU A 586 70.76 -2.33 -12.07
CA LEU A 586 71.44 -1.14 -12.58
C LEU A 586 72.85 -1.02 -11.97
N ASP A 587 73.00 -1.16 -10.66
CA ASP A 587 74.29 -1.15 -9.98
C ASP A 587 75.24 -2.25 -10.50
N GLU A 588 74.68 -3.44 -10.77
CA GLU A 588 75.46 -4.56 -11.30
C GLU A 588 75.86 -4.36 -12.77
N TRP A 589 74.97 -3.80 -13.59
CA TRP A 589 75.29 -3.43 -14.97
C TRP A 589 76.40 -2.38 -15.02
N VAL A 590 76.33 -1.33 -14.20
CA VAL A 590 77.40 -0.31 -14.06
C VAL A 590 78.74 -0.97 -13.73
N THR A 591 78.73 -1.96 -12.84
CA THR A 591 79.93 -2.73 -12.50
C THR A 591 80.45 -3.55 -13.69
N ALA A 592 79.56 -4.14 -14.49
CA ALA A 592 79.92 -4.99 -15.63
C ALA A 592 80.54 -4.19 -16.79
N VAL A 593 80.07 -2.98 -17.05
CA VAL A 593 80.60 -2.10 -18.11
C VAL A 593 81.78 -1.23 -17.65
N SER A 594 82.21 -1.36 -16.39
CA SER A 594 83.28 -0.53 -15.81
C SER A 594 84.61 -0.66 -16.57
N ASP A 595 84.94 -1.86 -17.06
CA ASP A 595 86.20 -2.11 -17.80
C ASP A 595 86.14 -1.45 -19.21
N ASP A 596 84.97 -1.50 -19.86
CA ASP A 596 84.74 -0.88 -21.18
C ASP A 596 84.69 0.66 -21.05
N ALA A 597 84.11 1.16 -19.96
CA ALA A 597 84.11 2.57 -19.61
C ALA A 597 85.51 3.10 -19.27
N GLU A 598 86.34 2.31 -18.56
CA GLU A 598 87.74 2.65 -18.30
C GLU A 598 88.54 2.68 -19.62
N THR A 599 88.26 1.75 -20.54
CA THR A 599 88.86 1.73 -21.88
C THR A 599 88.46 2.99 -22.68
N LEU A 600 87.19 3.39 -22.62
CA LEU A 600 86.70 4.63 -23.25
C LEU A 600 87.36 5.88 -22.66
N ALA A 601 87.49 5.93 -21.33
CA ALA A 601 88.14 7.03 -20.63
C ALA A 601 89.62 7.14 -21.06
N ASN A 602 90.35 6.03 -21.05
CA ASN A 602 91.74 5.95 -21.48
C ASN A 602 91.92 6.31 -22.97
N LEU A 603 91.00 5.89 -23.84
CA LEU A 603 91.00 6.25 -25.25
C LEU A 603 90.84 7.77 -25.42
N SER A 604 89.86 8.38 -24.74
CA SER A 604 89.64 9.83 -24.79
C SER A 604 90.84 10.66 -24.29
N GLU A 605 91.60 10.14 -23.32
CA GLU A 605 92.75 10.83 -22.73
C GLU A 605 94.04 10.66 -23.56
N TYR A 606 94.31 9.45 -24.05
CA TYR A 606 95.63 9.08 -24.59
C TYR A 606 95.70 8.92 -26.11
N GLU A 607 94.58 8.87 -26.82
CA GLU A 607 94.52 8.66 -28.27
C GLU A 607 95.43 9.62 -29.05
N THR A 608 95.40 10.91 -28.71
CA THR A 608 96.26 11.92 -29.37
C THR A 608 97.75 11.63 -29.13
N GLU A 609 98.12 11.29 -27.90
CA GLU A 609 99.53 11.01 -27.52
C GLU A 609 100.03 9.71 -28.17
N ILE A 610 99.19 8.68 -28.27
CA ILE A 610 99.50 7.42 -28.95
C ILE A 610 99.78 7.67 -30.44
N ARG A 611 98.92 8.44 -31.12
CA ARG A 611 99.11 8.78 -32.54
C ARG A 611 100.38 9.59 -32.78
N GLU A 612 100.69 10.55 -31.90
CA GLU A 612 101.94 11.32 -31.98
C GLU A 612 103.18 10.42 -31.82
N LEU A 613 103.19 9.53 -30.81
CA LEU A 613 104.32 8.63 -30.57
C LEU A 613 104.50 7.57 -31.67
N LEU A 614 103.42 7.06 -32.25
CA LEU A 614 103.48 6.18 -33.43
C LEU A 614 104.03 6.91 -34.66
N GLY A 615 103.65 8.17 -34.88
CA GLY A 615 104.20 9.02 -35.94
C GLY A 615 105.67 9.37 -35.75
N ASP A 616 106.10 9.61 -34.51
CA ASP A 616 107.51 9.80 -34.17
C ASP A 616 108.34 8.53 -34.43
N LEU A 617 107.79 7.36 -34.13
CA LEU A 617 108.43 6.07 -34.40
C LEU A 617 108.61 5.84 -35.91
N GLU A 618 107.58 6.15 -36.70
CA GLU A 618 107.66 6.08 -38.16
C GLU A 618 108.76 7.00 -38.71
N THR A 619 108.81 8.24 -38.23
CA THR A 619 109.84 9.22 -38.62
C THR A 619 111.25 8.74 -38.28
N ALA A 620 111.43 8.12 -37.10
CA ALA A 620 112.72 7.57 -36.68
C ALA A 620 113.18 6.38 -37.54
N LEU A 621 112.24 5.53 -37.98
CA LEU A 621 112.51 4.40 -38.87
C LEU A 621 112.90 4.86 -40.28
N ASP A 622 112.20 5.85 -40.82
CA ASP A 622 112.54 6.46 -42.10
C ASP A 622 113.93 7.11 -42.09
N GLY A 623 114.29 7.78 -40.98
CA GLY A 623 115.62 8.33 -40.77
C GLY A 623 116.71 7.26 -40.81
N ALA A 624 116.52 6.15 -40.11
CA ALA A 624 117.47 5.04 -40.08
C ALA A 624 117.62 4.36 -41.45
N ALA A 625 116.52 4.27 -42.22
CA ALA A 625 116.54 3.74 -43.59
C ALA A 625 117.32 4.65 -44.55
N GLY A 626 117.15 5.98 -44.41
CA GLY A 626 117.87 6.98 -45.20
C GLY A 626 119.38 6.90 -45.05
N VAL A 627 119.88 6.65 -43.83
CA VAL A 627 121.32 6.47 -43.54
C VAL A 627 121.89 5.28 -44.31
N ALA A 628 121.22 4.12 -44.28
CA ALA A 628 121.67 2.96 -45.02
C ALA A 628 121.67 3.22 -46.52
N GLN A 629 120.63 3.84 -47.06
CA GLN A 629 120.52 4.06 -48.50
C GLN A 629 121.55 5.05 -49.05
N GLY A 630 121.82 6.14 -48.31
CA GLY A 630 122.78 7.18 -48.72
C GLY A 630 124.25 6.77 -48.67
N ALA A 631 124.59 5.65 -48.01
CA ALA A 631 125.96 5.20 -47.88
C ALA A 631 126.57 4.74 -49.23
N THR A 632 127.76 5.24 -49.53
CA THR A 632 128.52 4.95 -50.77
C THR A 632 129.80 4.15 -50.52
N SER A 633 130.28 4.11 -49.28
CA SER A 633 131.34 3.22 -48.80
C SER A 633 130.93 2.55 -47.48
N THR A 634 131.59 1.44 -47.13
CA THR A 634 131.33 0.74 -45.86
C THR A 634 131.60 1.58 -44.62
N ASP A 635 132.40 2.65 -44.75
CA ASP A 635 132.69 3.64 -43.71
C ASP A 635 131.53 4.63 -43.49
N ASP A 636 130.63 4.81 -44.47
CA ASP A 636 129.46 5.72 -44.36
C ASP A 636 128.34 5.12 -43.51
N ILE A 637 128.40 3.81 -43.24
CA ILE A 637 127.46 3.10 -42.37
C ILE A 637 128.10 2.97 -40.99
N PRO A 638 127.49 3.47 -39.91
CA PRO A 638 128.04 3.33 -38.58
C PRO A 638 128.21 1.86 -38.14
N ALA A 639 129.07 1.62 -37.16
CA ALA A 639 129.35 0.26 -36.66
C ALA A 639 128.14 -0.38 -35.97
N GLU A 640 127.30 0.43 -35.33
CA GLU A 640 126.11 -0.01 -34.60
C GLU A 640 124.85 0.64 -35.18
N PRO A 641 123.77 -0.12 -35.42
CA PRO A 641 122.48 0.39 -35.89
C PRO A 641 121.84 1.28 -34.83
N ARG A 642 121.29 2.42 -35.25
CA ARG A 642 120.59 3.35 -34.36
C ARG A 642 119.26 3.77 -34.96
N VAL A 643 118.21 3.63 -34.15
CA VAL A 643 116.90 4.24 -34.38
C VAL A 643 116.81 5.41 -33.41
N GLU A 644 116.51 6.62 -33.91
CA GLU A 644 116.35 7.82 -33.08
C GLU A 644 114.99 7.84 -32.37
N PHE A 645 114.65 6.74 -31.69
CA PHE A 645 113.48 6.59 -30.84
C PHE A 645 113.92 5.95 -29.53
N SER A 646 113.77 6.70 -28.43
CA SER A 646 114.35 6.33 -27.13
C SER A 646 113.64 5.12 -26.50
N GLU A 647 114.34 4.43 -25.60
CA GLU A 647 113.74 3.33 -24.82
C GLU A 647 112.57 3.84 -23.97
N THR A 648 112.67 5.05 -23.43
CA THR A 648 111.59 5.75 -22.72
C THR A 648 110.38 6.07 -23.60
N GLN A 649 110.57 6.37 -24.89
CA GLN A 649 109.44 6.57 -25.81
C GLN A 649 108.76 5.25 -26.18
N PHE A 650 109.51 4.13 -26.28
CA PHE A 650 108.91 2.81 -26.44
C PHE A 650 108.14 2.36 -25.19
N GLU A 651 108.69 2.60 -23.99
CA GLU A 651 108.01 2.33 -22.73
C GLU A 651 106.72 3.14 -22.61
N ARG A 652 106.77 4.44 -22.91
CA ARG A 652 105.58 5.32 -22.87
C ARG A 652 104.53 4.91 -23.89
N LEU A 653 104.91 4.66 -25.15
CA LEU A 653 103.97 4.22 -26.18
C LEU A 653 103.32 2.88 -25.82
N ASN A 654 104.09 1.93 -25.28
CA ASN A 654 103.54 0.62 -24.88
C ASN A 654 102.65 0.71 -23.64
N GLU A 655 102.99 1.55 -22.67
CA GLU A 655 102.14 1.84 -21.50
C GLU A 655 100.79 2.41 -21.96
N LEU A 656 100.80 3.36 -22.90
CA LEU A 656 99.58 3.95 -23.43
C LEU A 656 98.76 2.97 -24.28
N LEU A 657 99.41 2.19 -25.16
CA LEU A 657 98.73 1.14 -25.93
C LEU A 657 98.09 0.11 -25.01
N GLU A 658 98.80 -0.36 -23.97
CA GLU A 658 98.25 -1.31 -22.99
C GLU A 658 97.08 -0.71 -22.19
N SER A 659 97.12 0.59 -21.84
CA SER A 659 96.02 1.27 -21.16
C SER A 659 94.74 1.38 -21.98
N CYS A 660 94.85 1.34 -23.32
CA CYS A 660 93.72 1.27 -24.25
C CYS A 660 93.40 -0.17 -24.69
N GLY A 661 93.95 -1.20 -24.01
CA GLY A 661 93.71 -2.62 -24.33
C GLY A 661 94.46 -3.15 -25.56
N LEU A 662 95.37 -2.37 -26.15
CA LEU A 662 96.14 -2.73 -27.35
C LEU A 662 97.49 -3.38 -26.99
N ALA A 663 97.92 -4.37 -27.80
CA ALA A 663 99.17 -5.09 -27.51
C ALA A 663 100.43 -4.22 -27.72
N PRO A 664 101.51 -4.40 -26.91
CA PRO A 664 102.72 -3.57 -26.98
C PRO A 664 103.63 -3.88 -28.20
N LEU A 665 104.41 -2.89 -28.62
CA LEU A 665 105.45 -3.00 -29.66
C LEU A 665 106.82 -3.39 -29.05
N ARG A 666 107.47 -4.41 -29.61
CA ARG A 666 108.79 -4.86 -29.13
C ARG A 666 109.92 -3.99 -29.69
N GLY A 667 110.37 -3.00 -28.91
CA GLY A 667 111.44 -2.08 -29.31
C GLY A 667 112.77 -2.75 -29.69
N SER A 668 113.09 -3.94 -29.15
CA SER A 668 114.27 -4.71 -29.58
C SER A 668 114.14 -5.25 -31.00
N ALA A 669 112.97 -5.77 -31.36
CA ALA A 669 112.70 -6.31 -32.69
C ALA A 669 112.79 -5.21 -33.76
N VAL A 670 112.28 -4.01 -33.45
CA VAL A 670 112.38 -2.84 -34.35
C VAL A 670 113.83 -2.44 -34.61
N ARG A 671 114.70 -2.50 -33.59
CA ARG A 671 116.14 -2.18 -33.74
C ARG A 671 116.92 -3.27 -34.47
N ASP A 672 116.58 -4.54 -34.23
CA ASP A 672 117.19 -5.69 -34.91
C ASP A 672 116.95 -5.62 -36.42
N GLU A 673 115.77 -5.18 -36.85
CA GLU A 673 115.46 -4.99 -38.28
C GLU A 673 116.29 -3.89 -38.95
N VAL A 674 116.46 -2.76 -38.27
CA VAL A 674 117.38 -1.70 -38.74
C VAL A 674 118.83 -2.20 -38.76
N ALA A 675 119.20 -3.12 -37.87
CA ALA A 675 120.52 -3.76 -37.88
C ALA A 675 120.74 -4.61 -39.14
N TYR A 676 119.76 -5.44 -39.49
CA TYR A 676 119.82 -6.25 -40.71
C TYR A 676 119.92 -5.37 -41.96
N LEU A 677 119.17 -4.26 -42.01
CA LEU A 677 119.22 -3.27 -43.08
C LEU A 677 120.64 -2.71 -43.29
N TRP A 678 121.26 -2.24 -42.21
CA TRP A 678 122.59 -1.61 -42.27
C TRP A 678 123.67 -2.64 -42.60
N GLN A 679 123.54 -3.88 -42.11
CA GLN A 679 124.48 -4.96 -42.38
C GLN A 679 124.44 -5.41 -43.84
N ALA A 680 123.24 -5.58 -44.42
CA ALA A 680 123.08 -5.98 -45.82
C ALA A 680 123.71 -4.95 -46.78
N LYS A 681 123.50 -3.65 -46.51
CA LYS A 681 124.12 -2.55 -47.26
C LYS A 681 125.65 -2.59 -47.17
N ARG A 682 126.21 -2.90 -46.00
CA ARG A 682 127.65 -2.91 -45.78
C ARG A 682 128.35 -4.03 -46.56
N GLU A 683 127.77 -5.22 -46.62
CA GLU A 683 128.32 -6.32 -47.42
C GLU A 683 128.24 -6.02 -48.93
N PHE A 684 127.15 -5.41 -49.39
CA PHE A 684 127.04 -4.96 -50.78
C PHE A 684 128.17 -3.98 -51.19
N LEU A 685 128.46 -2.99 -50.34
CA LEU A 685 129.50 -2.00 -50.61
C LEU A 685 130.93 -2.64 -50.58
N ARG A 686 131.12 -3.70 -49.80
CA ARG A 686 132.39 -4.46 -49.72
C ARG A 686 132.73 -5.19 -51.02
N ASP A 687 131.73 -5.72 -51.72
CA ASP A 687 131.92 -6.44 -52.98
C ASP A 687 132.27 -5.48 -54.14
N SER A 688 131.83 -4.22 -54.06
CA SER A 688 132.03 -3.19 -55.08
C SER A 688 133.46 -2.61 -55.16
N GLU A 689 134.30 -2.79 -54.14
CA GLU A 689 135.66 -2.21 -54.06
C GLU A 689 136.79 -3.10 -54.65
N GLY A 690 136.50 -4.35 -55.05
CA GLY A 690 137.49 -5.33 -55.55
C GLY A 690 137.60 -5.45 -57.09
N GLY A 691 138.61 -4.86 -57.72
CA GLY A 691 138.78 -4.85 -59.19
C GLY A 691 139.59 -6.01 -59.85
N LEU A 692 138.93 -6.72 -60.78
CA LEU A 692 139.34 -7.33 -62.07
C LEU A 692 140.64 -8.18 -62.32
N LEU A 693 141.50 -8.54 -61.36
CA LEU A 693 142.71 -9.35 -61.68
C LEU A 693 143.01 -10.64 -60.89
N SER A 694 142.03 -11.22 -60.19
CA SER A 694 142.21 -12.53 -59.53
C SER A 694 141.05 -13.50 -59.85
N ARG A 695 141.13 -14.14 -61.02
CA ARG A 695 140.38 -15.39 -61.30
C ARG A 695 141.17 -16.57 -60.75
N GLY A 696 140.73 -17.08 -59.60
CA GLY A 696 141.10 -18.38 -59.02
C GLY A 696 139.83 -19.16 -58.62
N PRO A 697 139.88 -20.49 -58.49
CA PRO A 697 138.71 -21.35 -58.52
C PRO A 697 138.11 -21.52 -57.11
N ASP A 698 137.23 -20.62 -56.67
CA ASP A 698 136.36 -20.77 -55.49
C ASP A 698 135.09 -19.89 -55.57
N THR A 699 134.40 -19.93 -56.72
CA THR A 699 133.15 -19.16 -56.94
C THR A 699 131.89 -19.79 -56.31
N GLU A 700 131.97 -20.97 -55.68
CA GLU A 700 130.81 -21.65 -55.06
C GLU A 700 130.63 -21.33 -53.56
N GLU A 701 131.67 -20.92 -52.84
CA GLU A 701 131.58 -20.57 -51.40
C GLU A 701 131.07 -19.13 -51.21
N LEU A 702 131.43 -18.22 -52.12
CA LEU A 702 130.98 -16.83 -52.13
C LEU A 702 129.49 -16.67 -52.47
N GLN A 703 128.95 -17.46 -53.41
CA GLN A 703 127.51 -17.45 -53.70
C GLN A 703 126.65 -18.05 -52.57
N ARG A 704 127.21 -18.93 -51.72
CA ARG A 704 126.51 -19.43 -50.51
C ARG A 704 126.40 -18.38 -49.42
N ASN A 705 127.48 -17.65 -49.13
CA ASN A 705 127.45 -16.58 -48.12
C ASN A 705 126.50 -15.43 -48.49
N HIS A 706 126.44 -15.06 -49.79
CA HIS A 706 125.51 -14.04 -50.27
C HIS A 706 124.02 -14.46 -50.12
N ALA A 707 123.71 -15.75 -50.30
CA ALA A 707 122.36 -16.29 -50.18
C ALA A 707 121.94 -16.61 -48.73
N GLU A 708 122.87 -16.94 -47.82
CA GLU A 708 122.58 -17.18 -46.41
C GLU A 708 122.24 -15.89 -45.65
N GLN A 709 122.91 -14.78 -45.96
CA GLN A 709 122.60 -13.50 -45.30
C GLN A 709 121.30 -12.85 -45.81
N TYR A 710 120.94 -13.06 -47.09
CA TYR A 710 119.66 -12.60 -47.64
C TYR A 710 118.43 -13.33 -47.04
N ARG A 711 118.61 -14.58 -46.57
CA ARG A 711 117.55 -15.31 -45.84
C ARG A 711 117.40 -14.88 -44.38
N GLY A 712 118.39 -14.21 -43.80
CA GLY A 712 118.29 -13.61 -42.47
C GLY A 712 117.28 -12.46 -42.45
N ALA A 713 117.34 -11.58 -43.45
CA ALA A 713 116.44 -10.44 -43.60
C ALA A 713 115.00 -10.79 -44.05
N GLN A 714 114.75 -12.02 -44.51
CA GLN A 714 113.39 -12.53 -44.82
C GLN A 714 112.73 -13.29 -43.65
N ARG A 715 113.37 -13.38 -42.49
CA ARG A 715 112.87 -14.13 -41.30
C ARG A 715 112.52 -13.23 -40.10
N SER A 716 112.27 -11.95 -40.35
CA SER A 716 111.78 -11.00 -39.34
C SER A 716 110.39 -11.36 -38.83
N ASP A 717 110.16 -11.22 -37.52
CA ASP A 717 108.83 -11.28 -36.87
C ASP A 717 108.00 -9.99 -37.09
N LEU A 718 108.63 -8.92 -37.60
CA LEU A 718 107.97 -7.67 -38.02
C LEU A 718 107.94 -7.64 -39.55
N ASP A 719 106.77 -7.46 -40.17
CA ASP A 719 106.56 -7.53 -41.63
C ASP A 719 107.13 -6.29 -42.38
N MET A 720 108.32 -5.85 -42.00
CA MET A 720 109.07 -4.75 -42.60
C MET A 720 109.91 -5.28 -43.77
N ALA A 721 109.32 -5.40 -44.96
CA ALA A 721 110.01 -5.93 -46.14
C ALA A 721 110.97 -4.88 -46.77
N PHE A 722 112.27 -5.20 -46.83
CA PHE A 722 113.27 -4.40 -47.56
C PHE A 722 113.60 -5.00 -48.93
N ILE A 723 113.51 -4.20 -50.01
CA ILE A 723 113.86 -4.60 -51.39
C ILE A 723 115.07 -3.77 -51.87
N PRO A 724 116.29 -4.31 -51.86
CA PRO A 724 117.43 -3.67 -52.51
C PRO A 724 117.53 -4.06 -54.01
N GLU A 725 117.42 -3.10 -54.94
CA GLU A 725 117.76 -3.27 -56.37
C GLU A 725 119.18 -2.74 -56.64
N TRP A 726 120.17 -3.62 -56.79
CA TRP A 726 121.56 -3.21 -56.97
C TRP A 726 122.30 -4.07 -58.01
N ASP A 727 121.96 -3.86 -59.28
CA ASP A 727 122.76 -4.26 -60.43
C ASP A 727 122.66 -3.15 -61.49
N GLU A 728 123.82 -2.64 -61.93
CA GLU A 728 124.04 -1.69 -63.05
C GLU A 728 123.30 -0.31 -62.99
N ARG A 729 123.97 0.70 -62.38
CA ARG A 729 123.69 2.17 -62.29
C ARG A 729 122.63 2.81 -63.24
N PRO A 730 122.08 4.00 -62.88
CA PRO A 730 121.61 4.49 -61.58
C PRO A 730 120.21 5.15 -61.70
N GLU A 731 119.23 4.76 -60.90
CA GLU A 731 118.18 5.68 -60.42
C GLU A 731 117.32 5.00 -59.34
N THR A 732 117.04 5.79 -58.29
CA THR A 732 115.92 5.71 -57.35
C THR A 732 115.99 4.89 -56.05
N SER A 733 115.33 5.52 -55.08
CA SER A 733 115.06 5.29 -53.66
C SER A 733 114.37 3.97 -53.32
N GLY A 734 114.76 3.37 -52.19
CA GLY A 734 113.87 2.47 -51.45
C GLY A 734 113.13 3.25 -50.35
N ARG A 735 111.89 2.88 -50.00
CA ARG A 735 111.23 3.29 -48.75
C ARG A 735 111.03 2.05 -47.88
N LEU A 736 111.03 2.23 -46.55
CA LEU A 736 110.53 1.19 -45.65
C LEU A 736 109.00 1.14 -45.75
N ARG A 737 108.37 -0.03 -45.65
CA ARG A 737 106.91 -0.15 -45.42
C ARG A 737 106.69 -0.41 -43.93
N THR A 738 105.86 0.41 -43.30
CA THR A 738 105.56 0.44 -41.85
C THR A 738 104.17 -0.15 -41.53
N THR A 739 103.81 -1.29 -42.13
CA THR A 739 102.47 -1.92 -41.99
C THR A 739 102.07 -2.27 -40.56
N GLU A 740 103.01 -2.38 -39.63
CA GLU A 740 102.71 -2.62 -38.21
C GLU A 740 102.26 -1.34 -37.48
N ILE A 741 102.69 -0.15 -37.92
CA ILE A 741 102.21 1.13 -37.37
C ILE A 741 100.77 1.37 -37.87
N ASP A 742 100.52 1.16 -39.16
CA ASP A 742 99.19 1.26 -39.75
C ASP A 742 98.19 0.34 -39.04
N ARG A 743 98.56 -0.92 -38.75
CA ARG A 743 97.71 -1.85 -37.98
C ARG A 743 97.35 -1.35 -36.58
N ARG A 744 98.20 -0.54 -35.93
CA ARG A 744 97.93 0.01 -34.60
C ARG A 744 97.04 1.23 -34.65
N LEU A 745 97.13 2.01 -35.72
CA LEU A 745 96.19 3.10 -35.98
C LEU A 745 94.82 2.52 -36.35
N ASP A 746 94.76 1.52 -37.24
CA ASP A 746 93.52 0.82 -37.60
C ASP A 746 92.87 0.17 -36.35
N ALA A 747 93.67 -0.51 -35.51
CA ALA A 747 93.14 -1.12 -34.27
C ALA A 747 92.71 -0.10 -33.20
N LEU A 748 93.21 1.15 -33.26
CA LEU A 748 92.78 2.24 -32.38
C LEU A 748 91.47 2.87 -32.91
N ASP A 749 91.33 2.98 -34.24
CA ASP A 749 90.12 3.46 -34.91
C ASP A 749 88.97 2.43 -34.86
N ASP A 750 89.27 1.14 -34.75
CA ASP A 750 88.31 0.04 -34.62
C ASP A 750 87.77 -0.15 -33.18
N LEU A 751 88.31 0.55 -32.19
CA LEU A 751 87.79 0.54 -30.81
C LEU A 751 86.54 1.44 -30.74
N ASP A 752 85.36 0.83 -30.56
CA ASP A 752 84.09 1.54 -30.35
C ASP A 752 83.41 1.11 -29.03
N PRO A 753 83.96 1.55 -27.86
CA PRO A 753 83.44 1.14 -26.56
C PRO A 753 82.03 1.69 -26.30
N VAL A 754 81.59 2.74 -27.01
CA VAL A 754 80.27 3.35 -26.83
C VAL A 754 79.17 2.42 -27.35
N ASP A 755 79.37 1.84 -28.54
CA ASP A 755 78.46 0.83 -29.10
C ASP A 755 78.48 -0.47 -28.27
N GLU A 756 79.63 -0.86 -27.71
CA GLU A 756 79.72 -2.02 -26.81
C GLU A 756 78.95 -1.81 -25.49
N ILE A 757 79.07 -0.63 -24.88
CA ILE A 757 78.29 -0.26 -23.67
C ILE A 757 76.79 -0.21 -24.00
N ALA A 758 76.38 0.34 -25.14
CA ALA A 758 74.97 0.42 -25.56
C ALA A 758 74.37 -0.97 -25.80
N ALA A 759 75.06 -1.82 -26.57
CA ALA A 759 74.63 -3.17 -26.89
C ALA A 759 74.64 -4.12 -25.68
N SER A 760 75.39 -3.77 -24.62
CA SER A 760 75.40 -4.53 -23.37
C SER A 760 74.06 -4.44 -22.62
N VAL A 761 73.27 -3.36 -22.78
CA VAL A 761 72.03 -3.15 -22.02
C VAL A 761 70.95 -4.18 -22.38
N PRO A 762 70.56 -4.36 -23.67
CA PRO A 762 69.60 -5.41 -24.03
C PRO A 762 70.13 -6.82 -23.73
N SER A 763 71.44 -7.04 -23.88
CA SER A 763 72.09 -8.32 -23.61
C SER A 763 72.05 -8.68 -22.12
N PHE A 764 72.30 -7.71 -21.24
CA PHE A 764 72.28 -7.86 -19.79
C PHE A 764 70.87 -8.19 -19.28
N LEU A 765 69.86 -7.52 -19.85
CA LEU A 765 68.45 -7.78 -19.55
C LEU A 765 67.97 -9.14 -20.11
N ALA A 766 68.52 -9.60 -21.23
CA ALA A 766 68.13 -10.87 -21.85
C ALA A 766 68.75 -12.11 -21.19
N ASP A 767 69.97 -12.02 -20.65
CA ASP A 767 70.72 -13.17 -20.09
C ASP A 767 70.35 -13.46 -18.62
N ARG A 768 69.65 -12.54 -17.95
CA ARG A 768 69.16 -12.71 -16.58
C ARG A 768 67.67 -13.01 -16.56
N GLU A 769 67.36 -14.27 -16.28
CA GLU A 769 66.01 -14.74 -16.01
C GLU A 769 65.58 -14.26 -14.61
N VAL A 770 65.00 -13.06 -14.53
CA VAL A 770 64.26 -12.65 -13.34
C VAL A 770 63.01 -13.51 -13.29
N ASP A 771 62.93 -14.42 -12.31
CA ASP A 771 61.73 -15.24 -12.04
C ASP A 771 60.73 -14.37 -11.26
N PRO A 772 59.68 -13.85 -11.93
CA PRO A 772 58.72 -12.97 -11.27
C PRO A 772 58.03 -13.71 -10.12
N GLY A 773 57.80 -15.01 -10.26
CA GLY A 773 57.18 -15.84 -9.22
C GLY A 773 58.06 -16.00 -7.98
N ALA A 774 59.38 -15.94 -8.11
CA ALA A 774 60.31 -15.99 -6.97
C ALA A 774 60.35 -14.65 -6.20
N LEU A 775 60.39 -13.52 -6.91
CA LEU A 775 60.30 -12.17 -6.31
C LEU A 775 58.94 -11.95 -5.65
N LEU A 776 57.85 -12.35 -6.34
CA LEU A 776 56.49 -12.33 -5.81
C LEU A 776 56.41 -13.18 -4.53
N ALA A 777 56.97 -14.40 -4.52
CA ALA A 777 56.98 -15.28 -3.35
C ALA A 777 57.84 -14.75 -2.18
N GLU A 778 58.80 -13.87 -2.45
CA GLU A 778 59.65 -13.23 -1.45
C GLU A 778 59.00 -11.97 -0.86
N ALA A 779 58.40 -11.13 -1.71
CA ALA A 779 57.57 -10.00 -1.29
C ALA A 779 56.33 -10.47 -0.49
N THR A 780 55.59 -11.46 -1.01
CA THR A 780 54.38 -12.00 -0.37
C THR A 780 54.62 -12.78 0.92
N ARG A 781 55.83 -13.35 1.14
CA ARG A 781 56.19 -13.98 2.43
C ARG A 781 56.14 -13.00 3.60
N ALA A 782 56.21 -11.70 3.34
CA ALA A 782 56.15 -10.67 4.36
C ALA A 782 54.72 -10.21 4.70
N SER A 783 53.72 -10.42 3.83
CA SER A 783 52.44 -9.67 3.92
C SER A 783 51.10 -10.44 3.75
N LEU A 784 51.01 -11.66 3.17
CA LEU A 784 49.68 -12.24 2.82
C LEU A 784 49.32 -13.63 3.40
N ASP A 785 48.02 -13.81 3.68
CA ASP A 785 47.33 -15.03 4.15
C ASP A 785 46.94 -16.01 3.00
N ASP A 786 47.12 -15.66 1.71
CA ASP A 786 46.64 -16.47 0.56
C ASP A 786 47.54 -16.33 -0.71
N PRO A 787 48.42 -17.30 -1.01
CA PRO A 787 49.42 -17.24 -2.08
C PRO A 787 48.90 -17.52 -3.50
N ASP A 788 47.64 -17.94 -3.68
CA ASP A 788 47.10 -18.29 -5.01
C ASP A 788 46.53 -17.08 -5.80
N ARG A 789 46.49 -15.88 -5.19
CA ARG A 789 45.77 -14.70 -5.72
C ARG A 789 46.39 -14.02 -6.94
N LEU A 790 47.72 -14.08 -7.08
CA LEU A 790 48.46 -13.50 -8.21
C LEU A 790 48.97 -14.56 -9.20
N SER A 791 48.48 -15.79 -9.09
CA SER A 791 48.96 -16.96 -9.86
C SER A 791 48.76 -16.87 -11.38
N GLY A 792 47.99 -15.89 -11.86
CA GLY A 792 47.77 -15.60 -13.29
C GLY A 792 48.50 -14.37 -13.82
N PHE A 793 49.27 -13.67 -12.98
CA PHE A 793 50.01 -12.47 -13.40
C PHE A 793 51.35 -12.88 -14.04
N GLU A 794 51.39 -12.92 -15.37
CA GLU A 794 52.62 -13.05 -16.14
C GLU A 794 53.10 -11.66 -16.53
N ILE A 795 54.29 -11.25 -16.08
CA ILE A 795 54.94 -10.02 -16.58
C ILE A 795 55.35 -10.30 -18.03
N PRO A 796 54.72 -9.66 -19.03
CA PRO A 796 55.19 -9.76 -20.40
C PRO A 796 56.60 -9.17 -20.47
N ARG A 797 57.54 -9.86 -21.13
CA ARG A 797 58.85 -9.28 -21.39
C ARG A 797 58.67 -8.21 -22.46
N ALA A 798 58.76 -6.94 -22.09
CA ALA A 798 58.88 -5.87 -23.07
C ALA A 798 60.10 -6.15 -23.95
N ASP A 799 59.94 -6.11 -25.27
CA ASP A 799 61.07 -6.09 -26.20
C ASP A 799 61.78 -4.74 -25.99
N VAL A 800 62.92 -4.76 -25.31
CA VAL A 800 63.63 -3.55 -24.90
C VAL A 800 64.56 -3.10 -26.04
N ASP A 801 64.34 -1.89 -26.54
CA ASP A 801 65.22 -1.26 -27.54
C ASP A 801 66.54 -0.80 -26.93
N GLU A 802 67.59 -0.75 -27.77
CA GLU A 802 68.91 -0.25 -27.38
C GLU A 802 68.86 1.24 -27.02
N PRO A 803 69.38 1.65 -25.84
CA PRO A 803 69.33 3.04 -25.43
C PRO A 803 70.27 3.91 -26.27
N ALA A 804 69.81 5.08 -26.69
CA ALA A 804 70.64 6.04 -27.40
C ALA A 804 71.56 6.78 -26.41
N ILE A 805 72.80 6.29 -26.25
CA ILE A 805 73.76 6.81 -25.24
C ILE A 805 74.95 7.59 -25.83
N ALA A 806 75.13 7.59 -27.15
CA ALA A 806 76.30 8.19 -27.81
C ALA A 806 76.51 9.67 -27.47
N ASP A 807 75.43 10.47 -27.46
CA ASP A 807 75.48 11.90 -27.17
C ASP A 807 75.93 12.21 -25.72
N ALA A 808 75.84 11.24 -24.80
CA ALA A 808 76.21 11.43 -23.40
C ALA A 808 77.73 11.44 -23.19
N PHE A 809 78.50 10.79 -24.06
CA PHE A 809 79.95 10.63 -23.92
C PHE A 809 80.79 11.72 -24.62
N ASP A 810 80.17 12.65 -25.36
CA ASP A 810 80.83 13.77 -26.05
C ASP A 810 81.58 14.76 -25.10
N GLY A 811 81.31 14.69 -23.79
CA GLY A 811 81.82 15.63 -22.78
C GLY A 811 83.23 15.33 -22.22
N GLY A 812 83.82 14.18 -22.53
CA GLY A 812 85.16 13.76 -22.10
C GLY A 812 85.29 13.30 -20.64
N ASP A 813 84.21 13.34 -19.84
CA ASP A 813 84.16 12.78 -18.48
C ASP A 813 83.21 11.57 -18.48
N VAL A 814 83.80 10.38 -18.66
CA VAL A 814 83.07 9.11 -18.82
C VAL A 814 82.33 8.71 -17.54
N GLU A 815 82.90 9.01 -16.37
CA GLU A 815 82.30 8.71 -15.07
C GLU A 815 81.04 9.54 -14.85
N ALA A 816 81.11 10.85 -15.12
CA ALA A 816 79.94 11.74 -15.06
C ALA A 816 78.87 11.39 -16.11
N ALA A 817 79.26 10.93 -17.30
CA ALA A 817 78.35 10.48 -18.34
C ALA A 817 77.57 9.23 -17.92
N LEU A 818 78.26 8.22 -17.35
CA LEU A 818 77.61 7.02 -16.82
C LEU A 818 76.66 7.32 -15.66
N GLU A 819 77.08 8.15 -14.70
CA GLU A 819 76.22 8.59 -13.59
C GLU A 819 74.93 9.26 -14.12
N SER A 820 75.03 10.07 -15.17
CA SER A 820 73.86 10.72 -15.78
C SER A 820 72.94 9.76 -16.54
N LEU A 821 73.48 8.66 -17.08
CA LEU A 821 72.70 7.68 -17.84
C LEU A 821 71.87 6.76 -16.92
N VAL A 822 72.36 6.49 -15.71
CA VAL A 822 71.71 5.62 -14.71
C VAL A 822 70.91 6.39 -13.65
N ALA A 823 71.06 7.72 -13.58
CA ALA A 823 70.20 8.56 -12.74
C ALA A 823 68.74 8.58 -13.26
N PRO A 824 67.74 8.86 -12.40
CA PRO A 824 66.35 8.99 -12.83
C PRO A 824 66.18 9.99 -13.99
N GLY A 825 65.55 9.56 -15.09
CA GLY A 825 65.44 10.32 -16.34
C GLY A 825 66.58 10.12 -17.34
N GLY A 826 67.61 9.33 -16.99
CA GLY A 826 68.69 8.93 -17.89
C GLY A 826 68.27 7.79 -18.83
N ALA A 827 68.87 7.71 -20.03
CA ALA A 827 68.43 6.77 -21.05
C ALA A 827 68.53 5.30 -20.60
N VAL A 828 69.55 4.92 -19.83
CA VAL A 828 69.69 3.55 -19.30
C VAL A 828 68.71 3.28 -18.16
N PHE A 829 68.50 4.27 -17.27
CA PHE A 829 67.50 4.17 -16.22
C PHE A 829 66.09 3.95 -16.78
N GLU A 830 65.67 4.74 -17.78
CA GLU A 830 64.34 4.61 -18.40
C GLU A 830 64.16 3.24 -19.08
N THR A 831 65.21 2.72 -19.71
CA THR A 831 65.21 1.39 -20.33
C THR A 831 65.04 0.28 -19.28
N PHE A 832 65.75 0.35 -18.14
CA PHE A 832 65.55 -0.58 -17.03
C PHE A 832 64.19 -0.37 -16.34
N HIS A 833 63.73 0.87 -16.18
CA HIS A 833 62.44 1.19 -15.58
C HIS A 833 61.28 0.62 -16.41
N ALA A 834 61.29 0.83 -17.72
CA ALA A 834 60.29 0.28 -18.63
C ALA A 834 60.28 -1.27 -18.63
N ALA A 835 61.45 -1.90 -18.56
CA ALA A 835 61.58 -3.36 -18.56
C ALA A 835 61.03 -4.03 -17.29
N TYR A 836 61.14 -3.38 -16.12
CA TYR A 836 60.71 -3.95 -14.83
C TYR A 836 59.33 -3.47 -14.39
N LEU A 837 58.93 -2.23 -14.69
CA LEU A 837 57.72 -1.59 -14.13
C LEU A 837 56.66 -1.21 -15.17
N GLY A 838 57.01 -1.10 -16.45
CA GLY A 838 56.10 -0.53 -17.46
C GLY A 838 54.75 -1.25 -17.59
N ASP A 839 54.75 -2.58 -17.62
CA ASP A 839 53.50 -3.36 -17.69
C ASP A 839 52.72 -3.37 -16.37
N LEU A 840 53.41 -3.29 -15.23
CA LEU A 840 52.80 -3.22 -13.91
C LEU A 840 52.05 -1.89 -13.72
N GLU A 841 52.65 -0.78 -14.16
CA GLU A 841 52.03 0.54 -14.12
C GLU A 841 50.78 0.60 -15.01
N ARG A 842 50.81 0.00 -16.20
CA ARG A 842 49.64 -0.12 -17.07
C ARG A 842 48.49 -0.88 -16.40
N GLU A 843 48.78 -2.04 -15.81
CA GLU A 843 47.77 -2.83 -15.08
C GLU A 843 47.21 -2.09 -13.86
N ARG A 844 48.05 -1.30 -13.17
CA ARG A 844 47.62 -0.43 -12.06
C ARG A 844 46.70 0.68 -12.54
N GLU A 845 47.02 1.34 -13.66
CA GLU A 845 46.17 2.37 -14.25
C GLU A 845 44.82 1.80 -14.71
N GLU A 846 44.82 0.64 -15.36
CA GLU A 846 43.62 -0.08 -15.78
C GLU A 846 42.76 -0.50 -14.57
N GLY A 847 43.38 -1.08 -13.54
CA GLY A 847 42.72 -1.46 -12.29
C GLY A 847 42.13 -0.26 -11.55
N ALA A 848 42.85 0.87 -11.48
CA ALA A 848 42.37 2.10 -10.84
C ALA A 848 41.27 2.80 -11.64
N ALA A 849 41.27 2.67 -12.98
CA ALA A 849 40.17 3.13 -13.82
C ALA A 849 38.91 2.27 -13.59
N ARG A 850 39.07 0.95 -13.49
CA ARG A 850 37.97 0.02 -13.21
C ARG A 850 37.40 0.22 -11.81
N LEU A 851 38.24 0.42 -10.79
CA LEU A 851 37.79 0.72 -9.43
C LEU A 851 36.92 1.98 -9.39
N ARG A 852 37.35 3.07 -10.04
CA ARG A 852 36.56 4.31 -10.15
C ARG A 852 35.23 4.12 -10.88
N ALA A 853 35.16 3.21 -11.85
CA ALA A 853 33.91 2.89 -12.54
C ALA A 853 32.95 2.15 -11.60
N VAL A 854 33.43 1.12 -10.89
CA VAL A 854 32.65 0.35 -9.91
C VAL A 854 32.18 1.23 -8.74
N GLU A 855 33.03 2.13 -8.23
CA GLU A 855 32.64 3.07 -7.17
C GLU A 855 31.49 3.99 -7.60
N ARG A 856 31.55 4.52 -8.82
CA ARG A 856 30.47 5.34 -9.40
C ARG A 856 29.18 4.55 -9.56
N GLU A 857 29.27 3.27 -9.96
CA GLU A 857 28.12 2.39 -10.10
C GLU A 857 27.48 2.07 -8.73
N ILE A 858 28.28 1.82 -7.70
CA ILE A 858 27.79 1.63 -6.32
C ILE A 858 27.05 2.88 -5.82
N GLU A 859 27.62 4.08 -6.01
CA GLU A 859 26.96 5.34 -5.66
C GLU A 859 25.60 5.46 -6.35
N TRP A 860 25.54 5.08 -7.63
CA TRP A 860 24.32 5.11 -8.43
C TRP A 860 23.26 4.11 -7.96
N VAL A 861 23.61 2.82 -7.79
CA VAL A 861 22.65 1.80 -7.33
C VAL A 861 22.15 2.12 -5.92
N THR A 862 23.00 2.71 -5.06
CA THR A 862 22.60 3.17 -3.73
C THR A 862 21.54 4.27 -3.81
N ALA A 863 21.78 5.31 -4.64
CA ALA A 863 20.82 6.39 -4.83
C ALA A 863 19.48 5.90 -5.43
N ALA A 864 19.53 4.94 -6.36
CA ALA A 864 18.33 4.31 -6.91
C ALA A 864 17.56 3.47 -5.86
N THR A 865 18.28 2.80 -4.97
CA THR A 865 17.68 2.02 -3.86
C THR A 865 16.99 2.92 -2.84
N ASP A 866 17.62 4.04 -2.47
CA ASP A 866 17.02 5.03 -1.56
C ASP A 866 15.73 5.64 -2.16
N LEU A 867 15.73 5.90 -3.47
CA LEU A 867 14.55 6.41 -4.19
C LEU A 867 13.41 5.39 -4.20
N LEU A 868 13.71 4.10 -4.39
CA LEU A 868 12.72 3.02 -4.32
C LEU A 868 12.14 2.84 -2.91
N GLU A 869 12.96 2.93 -1.87
CA GLU A 869 12.48 2.86 -0.48
C GLU A 869 11.47 3.97 -0.20
N ARG A 870 11.76 5.19 -0.67
CA ARG A 870 10.84 6.34 -0.53
C ARG A 870 9.60 6.21 -1.39
N GLY A 871 9.74 5.72 -2.63
CA GLY A 871 8.61 5.37 -3.48
C GLY A 871 7.69 4.35 -2.82
N SER A 872 8.25 3.34 -2.12
CA SER A 872 7.47 2.36 -1.36
C SER A 872 6.75 2.98 -0.15
N GLY A 873 7.38 3.95 0.52
CA GLY A 873 6.75 4.72 1.60
C GLY A 873 5.58 5.57 1.10
N PHE A 874 5.76 6.23 -0.05
CA PHE A 874 4.70 6.96 -0.74
C PHE A 874 3.53 6.03 -1.15
N ALA A 875 3.82 4.89 -1.78
CA ALA A 875 2.79 3.93 -2.19
C ALA A 875 1.99 3.39 -1.00
N GLY A 876 2.66 3.12 0.14
CA GLY A 876 2.00 2.70 1.37
C GLY A 876 1.03 3.77 1.89
N LEU A 877 1.46 5.03 1.94
CA LEU A 877 0.59 6.14 2.33
C LEU A 877 -0.59 6.31 1.35
N ALA A 878 -0.35 6.14 0.04
CA ALA A 878 -1.39 6.27 -0.98
C ALA A 878 -2.51 5.22 -0.83
N GLU A 879 -2.17 4.00 -0.41
CA GLU A 879 -3.14 2.92 -0.13
C GLU A 879 -4.00 3.21 1.11
N ASP A 880 -3.45 3.94 2.09
CA ASP A 880 -4.13 4.31 3.33
C ASP A 880 -5.04 5.55 3.17
N VAL A 881 -4.92 6.31 2.08
CA VAL A 881 -5.79 7.48 1.84
C VAL A 881 -7.18 7.03 1.41
N MET A 882 -8.17 7.40 2.23
CA MET A 882 -9.59 7.24 1.97
C MET A 882 -10.01 7.86 0.62
N ASP A 883 -10.86 7.15 -0.13
CA ASP A 883 -11.48 7.67 -1.37
C ASP A 883 -12.50 8.78 -1.04
N PRO A 884 -12.50 9.93 -1.76
CA PRO A 884 -13.47 11.01 -1.56
C PRO A 884 -14.93 10.54 -1.52
N SER A 885 -15.30 9.52 -2.31
CA SER A 885 -16.65 8.94 -2.40
C SER A 885 -17.15 8.32 -1.09
N SER A 886 -16.25 7.98 -0.17
CA SER A 886 -16.59 7.36 1.12
C SER A 886 -16.91 8.38 2.23
N ILE A 887 -16.76 9.68 1.94
CA ILE A 887 -17.23 10.76 2.80
C ILE A 887 -18.75 10.78 2.72
N SER A 888 -19.42 10.65 3.87
CA SER A 888 -20.88 10.61 3.96
C SER A 888 -21.51 11.81 3.24
N GLU A 889 -22.35 11.54 2.25
CA GLU A 889 -23.07 12.58 1.53
C GLU A 889 -24.37 12.96 2.25
N VAL A 890 -24.82 14.18 1.96
CA VAL A 890 -26.15 14.69 2.33
C VAL A 890 -27.09 14.41 1.16
N ASP A 891 -28.28 13.88 1.45
CA ASP A 891 -29.28 13.52 0.44
C ASP A 891 -29.98 14.76 -0.13
N GLY A 892 -29.25 15.54 -0.94
CA GLY A 892 -29.78 16.59 -1.80
C GLY A 892 -30.38 17.83 -1.11
N ASP A 893 -30.55 18.91 -1.87
CA ASP A 893 -31.17 20.17 -1.43
C ASP A 893 -32.71 20.06 -1.24
N GLU A 894 -33.29 18.87 -1.42
CA GLU A 894 -34.73 18.63 -1.41
C GLU A 894 -35.09 17.79 -0.18
N ARG A 895 -36.02 18.28 0.64
CA ARG A 895 -36.58 17.49 1.75
C ARG A 895 -37.06 16.14 1.23
N ASP A 896 -36.43 15.06 1.67
CA ASP A 896 -36.89 13.71 1.41
C ASP A 896 -38.03 13.39 2.39
N GLU A 897 -39.26 13.52 1.89
CA GLU A 897 -40.48 13.26 2.65
C GLU A 897 -40.90 11.79 2.51
N GLY A 898 -40.28 10.92 3.30
CA GLY A 898 -40.73 9.55 3.50
C GLY A 898 -42.05 9.46 4.27
N MET A 899 -42.69 8.28 4.24
CA MET A 899 -43.98 8.03 4.91
C MET A 899 -43.88 8.16 6.43
N TYR A 900 -42.77 7.68 7.02
CA TYR A 900 -42.54 7.69 8.47
C TYR A 900 -41.44 8.65 8.89
N VAL A 901 -40.37 8.75 8.09
CA VAL A 901 -39.20 9.59 8.35
C VAL A 901 -39.18 10.71 7.32
N THR A 902 -38.99 11.94 7.77
CA THR A 902 -38.70 13.09 6.94
C THR A 902 -37.29 13.55 7.26
N ARG A 903 -36.43 13.53 6.25
CA ARG A 903 -35.05 14.04 6.35
C ARG A 903 -35.06 15.50 5.92
N ALA A 904 -34.41 16.34 6.73
CA ALA A 904 -34.36 17.77 6.46
C ALA A 904 -32.95 18.31 6.64
N SER A 905 -32.45 18.98 5.60
CA SER A 905 -31.25 19.77 5.69
C SER A 905 -31.50 21.04 6.50
N PRO A 906 -30.53 21.47 7.31
CA PRO A 906 -30.72 22.65 8.14
C PRO A 906 -30.55 23.97 7.39
N ASP A 907 -31.38 24.96 7.73
CA ASP A 907 -31.31 26.31 7.15
C ASP A 907 -30.01 27.08 7.47
N ASP A 908 -29.33 26.74 8.58
CA ASP A 908 -28.01 27.28 8.97
C ASP A 908 -27.10 26.17 9.56
N PRO A 909 -26.26 25.54 8.71
CA PRO A 909 -25.39 24.44 9.11
C PRO A 909 -24.30 24.82 10.13
N GLY A 910 -23.84 26.07 10.12
CA GLY A 910 -22.67 26.51 10.89
C GLY A 910 -22.89 26.50 12.41
N GLU A 911 -24.09 26.88 12.87
CA GLU A 911 -24.43 26.84 14.30
C GLU A 911 -24.64 25.38 14.78
N LEU A 912 -25.13 24.49 13.91
CA LEU A 912 -25.37 23.08 14.23
C LEU A 912 -24.08 22.29 14.35
N LEU A 913 -23.08 22.59 13.51
CA LEU A 913 -21.73 22.02 13.59
C LEU A 913 -21.02 22.33 14.91
N SER A 914 -21.44 23.37 15.63
CA SER A 914 -20.87 23.77 16.92
C SER A 914 -21.50 23.07 18.13
N SER A 915 -22.55 22.26 17.92
CA SER A 915 -23.31 21.58 18.97
C SER A 915 -23.29 20.06 18.77
N ASP A 916 -23.37 19.28 19.85
CA ASP A 916 -23.37 17.82 19.75
C ASP A 916 -24.78 17.24 19.54
N ASN A 917 -25.80 18.03 19.84
CA ASN A 917 -27.20 17.66 19.67
C ASN A 917 -28.10 18.89 19.47
N ILE A 918 -29.28 18.66 18.91
CA ILE A 918 -30.31 19.67 18.64
C ILE A 918 -30.72 20.46 19.91
N GLY A 919 -30.55 19.91 21.12
CA GLY A 919 -30.91 20.58 22.36
C GLY A 919 -29.91 21.60 22.88
N GLU A 920 -28.67 21.58 22.40
CA GLU A 920 -27.67 22.63 22.68
C GLU A 920 -27.84 23.85 21.78
N THR A 921 -28.60 23.68 20.70
CA THR A 921 -28.91 24.72 19.75
C THR A 921 -30.11 25.54 20.23
N ASN A 922 -30.23 26.79 19.80
CA ASN A 922 -31.40 27.61 20.09
C ASN A 922 -32.59 27.29 19.15
N PHE A 923 -32.76 26.01 18.82
CA PHE A 923 -33.67 25.47 17.80
C PHE A 923 -35.07 26.07 17.86
N TRP A 924 -35.69 26.03 19.05
CA TRP A 924 -37.08 26.49 19.23
C TRP A 924 -37.26 28.02 19.28
N ALA A 925 -36.17 28.79 19.38
CA ALA A 925 -36.25 30.25 19.41
C ALA A 925 -36.26 30.85 18.00
N ARG A 926 -35.96 30.04 16.97
CA ARG A 926 -36.05 30.42 15.57
C ARG A 926 -37.52 30.42 15.14
N ASP A 927 -37.97 31.47 14.46
CA ASP A 927 -39.21 31.44 13.67
C ASP A 927 -38.93 30.58 12.42
N ASP A 928 -38.74 29.28 12.64
CA ASP A 928 -38.37 28.34 11.60
C ASP A 928 -39.64 27.86 10.88
N SER A 929 -39.87 28.40 9.68
CA SER A 929 -40.97 27.98 8.82
C SER A 929 -40.86 26.52 8.39
N THR A 930 -39.64 25.95 8.37
CA THR A 930 -39.38 24.56 8.03
C THR A 930 -39.97 23.63 9.09
N LEU A 931 -39.65 23.84 10.36
CA LEU A 931 -40.22 23.04 11.45
C LEU A 931 -41.75 23.10 11.50
N GLN A 932 -42.34 24.30 11.38
CA GLN A 932 -43.79 24.44 11.37
C GLN A 932 -44.44 23.75 10.15
N SER A 933 -43.77 23.78 9.00
CA SER A 933 -44.24 23.05 7.82
C SER A 933 -44.11 21.53 8.00
N SER A 934 -43.00 21.02 8.54
CA SER A 934 -42.81 19.58 8.80
C SER A 934 -43.81 19.06 9.82
N LEU A 935 -44.03 19.79 10.91
CA LEU A 935 -45.05 19.43 11.92
C LEU A 935 -46.47 19.43 11.33
N ARG A 936 -46.78 20.35 10.42
CA ARG A 936 -48.07 20.32 9.70
C ARG A 936 -48.17 19.10 8.79
N SER A 937 -47.14 18.83 7.99
CA SER A 937 -47.09 17.64 7.14
C SER A 937 -47.22 16.35 7.96
N PHE A 938 -46.63 16.31 9.17
CA PHE A 938 -46.77 15.18 10.10
C PHE A 938 -48.22 14.96 10.49
N THR A 939 -48.91 16.03 10.90
CA THR A 939 -50.33 15.94 11.26
C THR A 939 -51.20 15.51 10.08
N GLU A 940 -50.94 16.04 8.88
CA GLU A 940 -51.66 15.67 7.66
C GLU A 940 -51.42 14.20 7.28
N ARG A 941 -50.20 13.69 7.41
CA ARG A 941 -49.89 12.27 7.14
C ARG A 941 -50.47 11.34 8.19
N ILE A 942 -50.44 11.73 9.47
CA ILE A 942 -51.08 10.96 10.54
C ILE A 942 -52.57 10.81 10.26
N GLU A 943 -53.24 11.89 9.86
CA GLU A 943 -54.67 11.88 9.54
C GLU A 943 -55.02 11.05 8.30
N ASN A 944 -54.27 11.21 7.20
CA ASN A 944 -54.64 10.63 5.91
C ASN A 944 -54.06 9.23 5.67
N HIS A 945 -52.99 8.83 6.37
CA HIS A 945 -52.22 7.63 6.04
C HIS A 945 -51.93 6.71 7.23
N LEU A 946 -51.59 7.24 8.41
CA LEU A 946 -51.09 6.42 9.52
C LEU A 946 -52.13 6.01 10.57
N LEU A 947 -53.31 6.63 10.58
CA LEU A 947 -54.45 6.16 11.34
C LEU A 947 -55.38 5.40 10.38
N PRO A 948 -55.29 4.05 10.29
CA PRO A 948 -56.09 3.24 9.38
C PRO A 948 -57.51 3.08 9.94
N LEU A 949 -58.20 4.18 10.23
CA LEU A 949 -59.57 4.18 10.73
C LEU A 949 -60.52 4.53 9.60
N ARG A 950 -61.55 3.70 9.39
CA ARG A 950 -62.53 3.91 8.31
C ARG A 950 -63.39 5.14 8.49
N ASN A 951 -63.84 5.36 9.73
CA ASN A 951 -64.58 6.55 10.09
C ASN A 951 -64.19 6.95 11.52
N PRO A 952 -63.26 7.90 11.69
CA PRO A 952 -62.80 8.31 13.02
C PRO A 952 -63.88 8.98 13.89
N LEU A 953 -65.04 9.37 13.32
CA LEU A 953 -66.10 10.09 14.02
C LEU A 953 -67.24 9.17 14.52
N LEU A 954 -67.41 7.96 13.95
CA LEU A 954 -68.51 7.00 14.23
C LEU A 954 -69.82 7.68 14.69
N ALA A 955 -70.41 8.52 13.85
CA ALA A 955 -71.62 9.30 14.15
C ALA A 955 -72.80 8.90 13.26
N VAL A 956 -74.03 9.07 13.74
CA VAL A 956 -75.26 8.85 12.95
C VAL A 956 -76.08 10.14 12.85
N PRO A 957 -76.46 10.62 11.64
CA PRO A 957 -76.97 11.98 11.48
C PRO A 957 -78.40 12.29 11.99
N GLU A 958 -79.33 11.34 12.15
CA GLU A 958 -80.75 11.75 12.28
C GLU A 958 -81.77 10.74 12.85
N GLU A 959 -81.36 9.59 13.39
CA GLU A 959 -82.25 8.74 14.22
C GLU A 959 -81.99 9.05 15.70
N ASN A 960 -82.77 8.50 16.65
CA ASN A 960 -82.70 8.89 18.07
C ASN A 960 -81.91 7.84 18.90
N PRO A 961 -80.56 7.75 18.75
CA PRO A 961 -79.74 6.82 19.51
C PRO A 961 -79.62 7.24 20.98
N ALA A 962 -79.08 6.34 21.81
CA ALA A 962 -78.75 6.68 23.19
C ALA A 962 -77.58 7.69 23.29
N ARG A 963 -76.66 7.67 22.30
CA ARG A 963 -75.55 8.62 22.09
C ARG A 963 -75.44 8.93 20.60
N ASP A 964 -75.11 10.18 20.27
CA ASP A 964 -75.02 10.64 18.88
C ASP A 964 -73.65 10.32 18.23
N GLU A 965 -72.62 10.06 19.05
CA GLU A 965 -71.21 9.86 18.65
C GLU A 965 -70.52 8.82 19.56
N TYR A 966 -69.42 8.23 19.09
CA TYR A 966 -68.59 7.29 19.85
C TYR A 966 -67.51 8.03 20.65
N ASP A 967 -67.56 7.95 21.98
CA ASP A 967 -66.72 8.70 22.93
C ASP A 967 -65.71 7.82 23.70
N GLU A 968 -65.46 6.59 23.23
CA GLU A 968 -64.54 5.65 23.90
C GLU A 968 -63.09 5.71 23.36
N TYR A 969 -62.81 6.57 22.38
CA TYR A 969 -61.42 6.82 21.94
C TYR A 969 -60.60 7.50 23.04
N ARG A 970 -59.31 7.15 23.10
CA ARG A 970 -58.32 7.78 23.99
C ARG A 970 -57.08 8.11 23.18
N ALA A 971 -56.65 9.36 23.19
CA ALA A 971 -55.44 9.78 22.50
C ALA A 971 -54.32 10.08 23.50
N ALA A 972 -53.15 9.51 23.28
CA ALA A 972 -51.92 9.94 23.92
C ALA A 972 -50.90 10.32 22.85
N ILE A 973 -50.29 11.49 23.02
CA ILE A 973 -49.30 12.03 22.10
C ILE A 973 -47.98 12.05 22.84
N SER A 974 -46.99 11.35 22.29
CA SER A 974 -45.61 11.42 22.79
C SER A 974 -44.75 12.22 21.82
N LEU A 975 -44.08 13.23 22.36
CA LEU A 975 -43.05 13.97 21.66
C LEU A 975 -41.70 13.73 22.31
N MET A 976 -40.77 13.19 21.54
CA MET A 976 -39.42 12.84 21.94
C MET A 976 -38.41 13.68 21.14
N SER A 977 -37.60 14.47 21.83
CA SER A 977 -36.43 15.11 21.24
C SER A 977 -35.47 15.60 22.32
N ARG A 978 -34.16 15.56 22.07
CA ARG A 978 -33.16 16.22 22.93
C ARG A 978 -33.35 17.74 23.02
N ALA A 979 -34.06 18.33 22.06
CA ALA A 979 -34.42 19.75 22.05
C ALA A 979 -35.41 20.15 23.15
N ILE A 980 -36.08 19.20 23.80
CA ILE A 980 -37.11 19.48 24.80
C ILE A 980 -36.44 19.77 26.15
N ASP A 981 -36.55 21.00 26.66
CA ASP A 981 -36.11 21.35 28.01
C ASP A 981 -37.22 21.07 29.05
N GLN A 982 -36.95 20.20 30.03
CA GLN A 982 -37.91 19.81 31.06
C GLN A 982 -38.11 20.89 32.15
N ASN A 983 -37.23 21.92 32.23
CA ASN A 983 -37.13 22.79 33.42
C ASN A 983 -37.24 24.31 33.18
N THR A 984 -37.48 24.81 31.96
CA THR A 984 -37.63 26.24 31.72
C THR A 984 -38.99 26.61 31.16
N SER A 985 -39.50 27.78 31.57
CA SER A 985 -40.61 28.44 30.89
C SER A 985 -40.20 28.63 29.44
N TYR A 986 -40.80 27.84 28.55
CA TYR A 986 -40.60 27.89 27.10
C TYR A 986 -40.40 29.34 26.62
N GLY A 987 -39.38 29.57 25.79
CA GLY A 987 -39.38 30.74 24.92
C GLY A 987 -40.69 30.76 24.11
N THR A 988 -41.13 31.94 23.68
CA THR A 988 -42.42 32.08 22.96
C THR A 988 -42.50 31.18 21.72
N GLY A 989 -41.38 30.93 21.02
CA GLY A 989 -41.31 30.08 19.81
C GLY A 989 -41.68 28.61 20.05
N ALA A 990 -41.05 27.93 21.02
CA ALA A 990 -41.41 26.54 21.39
C ALA A 990 -42.90 26.40 21.75
N LYS A 991 -43.41 27.36 22.54
CA LYS A 991 -44.82 27.38 22.91
C LYS A 991 -45.73 27.53 21.69
N HIS A 992 -45.38 28.40 20.74
CA HIS A 992 -46.16 28.58 19.51
C HIS A 992 -46.15 27.34 18.61
N ALA A 993 -45.02 26.65 18.47
CA ALA A 993 -44.95 25.41 17.70
C ALA A 993 -45.82 24.30 18.33
N PHE A 994 -45.74 24.10 19.65
CA PHE A 994 -46.57 23.11 20.34
C PHE A 994 -48.05 23.48 20.38
N ASP A 995 -48.38 24.75 20.62
CA ASP A 995 -49.77 25.22 20.56
C ASP A 995 -50.33 25.08 19.13
N ALA A 996 -49.48 25.18 18.09
CA ALA A 996 -49.88 24.93 16.71
C ALA A 996 -50.10 23.44 16.42
N VAL A 997 -49.24 22.55 16.90
CA VAL A 997 -49.46 21.10 16.79
C VAL A 997 -50.71 20.70 17.57
N ASP A 998 -50.92 21.27 18.76
CA ASP A 998 -52.11 21.03 19.59
C ASP A 998 -53.39 21.56 18.92
N ALA A 999 -53.32 22.71 18.23
CA ALA A 999 -54.43 23.20 17.42
C ALA A 999 -54.69 22.32 16.18
N MET A 1000 -53.65 21.87 15.48
CA MET A 1000 -53.78 21.02 14.28
C MET A 1000 -54.29 19.63 14.64
N LEU A 1001 -53.66 18.96 15.61
CA LEU A 1001 -54.13 17.68 16.14
C LEU A 1001 -55.47 17.84 16.87
N GLY A 1002 -55.75 18.99 17.48
CA GLY A 1002 -57.05 19.30 18.06
C GLY A 1002 -58.14 19.49 17.02
N ASP A 1003 -57.82 19.91 15.80
CA ASP A 1003 -58.76 19.90 14.67
C ASP A 1003 -58.95 18.47 14.13
N THR A 1004 -57.87 17.67 14.03
CA THR A 1004 -57.88 16.27 13.56
C THR A 1004 -58.56 15.30 14.55
N LEU A 1005 -58.24 15.41 15.84
CA LEU A 1005 -58.72 14.58 16.95
C LEU A 1005 -59.80 15.31 17.77
N GLY A 1006 -60.44 16.35 17.22
CA GLY A 1006 -61.30 17.29 17.96
C GLY A 1006 -62.54 16.72 18.65
N GLN A 1007 -62.79 15.43 18.52
CA GLN A 1007 -63.83 14.67 19.24
C GLN A 1007 -63.27 13.67 20.27
N VAL A 1008 -61.95 13.49 20.34
CA VAL A 1008 -61.27 12.64 21.33
C VAL A 1008 -60.92 13.51 22.53
N ASP A 1009 -61.65 13.34 23.63
CA ASP A 1009 -61.37 13.98 24.93
C ASP A 1009 -61.40 12.88 26.01
N PRO A 1010 -60.33 12.69 26.81
CA PRO A 1010 -59.10 13.49 26.90
C PRO A 1010 -57.98 13.12 25.91
N ILE A 1011 -57.24 14.15 25.48
CA ILE A 1011 -55.93 14.03 24.82
C ILE A 1011 -54.83 14.22 25.86
N TYR A 1012 -53.93 13.25 25.97
CA TYR A 1012 -52.81 13.30 26.89
C TYR A 1012 -51.50 13.61 26.18
N TRP A 1013 -50.83 14.69 26.59
CA TRP A 1013 -49.53 15.06 26.07
C TRP A 1013 -48.40 14.59 26.97
N ASN A 1014 -47.39 13.96 26.36
CA ASN A 1014 -46.12 13.67 26.99
C ASN A 1014 -44.98 14.26 26.18
N ARG A 1015 -44.00 14.87 26.87
CA ARG A 1015 -42.83 15.48 26.26
C ARG A 1015 -41.59 14.95 26.97
N ALA A 1016 -40.73 14.24 26.25
CA ALA A 1016 -39.57 13.56 26.79
C ALA A 1016 -38.28 14.12 26.17
N ARG A 1017 -37.26 14.35 27.01
CA ARG A 1017 -35.94 14.81 26.54
C ARG A 1017 -35.10 13.59 26.12
N PHE A 1018 -35.64 12.84 25.17
CA PHE A 1018 -35.19 11.52 24.76
C PHE A 1018 -35.26 11.41 23.24
N GLY A 1019 -34.37 10.66 22.63
CA GLY A 1019 -34.28 10.50 21.17
C GLY A 1019 -32.87 10.72 20.64
N GLY A 1020 -32.71 10.51 19.33
CA GLY A 1020 -31.46 10.73 18.62
C GLY A 1020 -30.96 12.18 18.70
N ALA A 1021 -29.67 12.36 18.42
CA ALA A 1021 -28.98 13.64 18.60
C ALA A 1021 -29.62 14.78 17.80
N TRP A 1022 -30.17 14.48 16.63
CA TRP A 1022 -30.70 15.44 15.67
C TRP A 1022 -32.16 15.18 15.30
N ASP A 1023 -32.88 14.49 16.17
CA ASP A 1023 -34.21 14.00 15.82
C ASP A 1023 -35.32 14.68 16.63
N LEU A 1024 -36.48 14.74 16.00
CA LEU A 1024 -37.76 14.98 16.64
C LEU A 1024 -38.72 13.87 16.25
N THR A 1025 -39.29 13.20 17.25
CA THR A 1025 -40.24 12.11 17.05
C THR A 1025 -41.57 12.49 17.67
N LEU A 1026 -42.63 12.40 16.86
CA LEU A 1026 -44.01 12.57 17.27
C LEU A 1026 -44.72 11.22 17.06
N THR A 1027 -45.25 10.63 18.12
CA THR A 1027 -46.06 9.41 18.02
C THR A 1027 -47.43 9.67 18.61
N VAL A 1028 -48.47 9.48 17.80
CA VAL A 1028 -49.86 9.51 18.25
C VAL A 1028 -50.31 8.08 18.53
N PHE A 1029 -50.76 7.84 19.76
CA PHE A 1029 -51.39 6.59 20.17
C PHE A 1029 -52.90 6.80 20.30
N LEU A 1030 -53.69 6.08 19.52
CA LEU A 1030 -55.15 6.13 19.55
C LEU A 1030 -55.70 4.80 20.07
N GLY A 1031 -56.07 4.76 21.35
CA GLY A 1031 -56.72 3.65 22.02
C GLY A 1031 -58.24 3.67 21.87
N GLY A 1032 -58.89 2.54 22.20
CA GLY A 1032 -60.35 2.39 22.08
C GLY A 1032 -60.79 2.02 20.67
N VAL A 1033 -59.91 1.34 19.92
CA VAL A 1033 -60.14 0.92 18.54
C VAL A 1033 -60.71 -0.51 18.54
N MET A 1034 -61.88 -0.67 17.90
CA MET A 1034 -62.51 -1.97 17.64
C MET A 1034 -61.86 -2.64 16.42
N LEU A 1035 -61.88 -3.98 16.37
CA LEU A 1035 -61.41 -4.74 15.20
C LEU A 1035 -62.12 -4.27 13.91
N ASP A 1036 -63.42 -4.02 14.02
CA ASP A 1036 -64.29 -3.59 12.93
C ASP A 1036 -63.99 -2.17 12.38
N ASN A 1037 -63.23 -1.36 13.13
CA ASN A 1037 -62.92 0.02 12.76
C ASN A 1037 -61.58 0.19 12.03
N VAL A 1038 -60.77 -0.86 11.97
CA VAL A 1038 -59.44 -0.83 11.35
C VAL A 1038 -59.57 -1.16 9.86
N ASP A 1039 -59.09 -0.26 8.99
CA ASP A 1039 -59.40 -0.29 7.56
C ASP A 1039 -58.82 -1.51 6.83
N VAL A 1040 -57.60 -1.93 7.18
CA VAL A 1040 -56.86 -3.07 6.58
C VAL A 1040 -57.64 -4.40 6.69
N PHE A 1041 -58.67 -4.49 7.54
CA PHE A 1041 -59.39 -5.75 7.79
C PHE A 1041 -60.41 -6.13 6.73
N GLU A 1042 -61.14 -5.18 6.15
CA GLU A 1042 -62.33 -5.49 5.32
C GLU A 1042 -62.30 -4.73 3.98
N GLN A 1043 -61.11 -4.39 3.47
CA GLN A 1043 -60.95 -3.84 2.13
C GLN A 1043 -61.40 -4.88 1.10
N SER A 1044 -62.52 -4.64 0.41
CA SER A 1044 -63.10 -5.64 -0.49
C SER A 1044 -62.10 -6.13 -1.56
N GLY A 1045 -61.78 -7.42 -1.51
CA GLY A 1045 -60.87 -8.12 -2.41
C GLY A 1045 -59.39 -8.11 -1.99
N LYS A 1046 -59.03 -7.45 -0.87
CA LYS A 1046 -57.64 -7.28 -0.39
C LYS A 1046 -57.46 -7.34 1.13
N GLY A 1047 -58.52 -7.19 1.92
CA GLY A 1047 -58.45 -7.07 3.38
C GLY A 1047 -58.06 -8.38 4.07
N LEU A 1048 -57.59 -8.30 5.32
CA LEU A 1048 -57.17 -9.47 6.10
C LEU A 1048 -58.27 -10.54 6.20
N LYS A 1049 -59.54 -10.11 6.28
CA LYS A 1049 -60.68 -11.04 6.29
C LYS A 1049 -60.82 -11.78 4.97
N ASP A 1050 -60.73 -11.10 3.84
CA ASP A 1050 -60.85 -11.73 2.52
C ASP A 1050 -59.72 -12.73 2.28
N LYS A 1051 -58.50 -12.41 2.73
CA LYS A 1051 -57.34 -13.33 2.71
C LYS A 1051 -57.57 -14.56 3.59
N TYR A 1052 -58.16 -14.39 4.77
CA TYR A 1052 -58.55 -15.50 5.63
C TYR A 1052 -59.68 -16.34 5.01
N GLU A 1053 -60.68 -15.71 4.38
CA GLU A 1053 -61.79 -16.40 3.70
C GLU A 1053 -61.35 -17.14 2.43
N ALA A 1054 -60.32 -16.65 1.72
CA ALA A 1054 -59.72 -17.35 0.60
C ALA A 1054 -59.15 -18.71 1.02
N GLU A 1055 -58.52 -18.78 2.20
CA GLU A 1055 -58.03 -20.03 2.81
C GLU A 1055 -59.20 -20.95 3.25
N LEU A 1056 -60.33 -20.37 3.70
CA LEU A 1056 -61.55 -21.12 4.04
C LEU A 1056 -62.25 -21.75 2.82
N GLY A 1057 -62.07 -21.20 1.62
CA GLY A 1057 -62.74 -21.61 0.38
C GLY A 1057 -62.27 -22.93 -0.24
N GLY A 1058 -61.20 -23.54 0.30
CA GLY A 1058 -60.94 -24.98 0.19
C GLY A 1058 -62.01 -25.78 0.95
N GLU A 1059 -62.02 -27.12 0.92
CA GLU A 1059 -62.86 -27.83 1.92
C GLU A 1059 -62.44 -27.36 3.33
N PRO A 1060 -63.36 -26.92 4.23
CA PRO A 1060 -63.01 -26.55 5.60
C PRO A 1060 -62.28 -27.71 6.23
N GLY A 1061 -60.97 -27.56 6.31
CA GLY A 1061 -60.06 -28.70 6.38
C GLY A 1061 -59.01 -28.45 7.43
N ARG A 1062 -58.35 -29.54 7.81
CA ARG A 1062 -57.21 -29.60 8.73
C ARG A 1062 -56.17 -28.49 8.51
N HIS A 1063 -56.05 -27.96 7.29
CA HIS A 1063 -55.17 -26.84 6.97
C HIS A 1063 -55.47 -25.52 7.72
N MET A 1064 -56.72 -25.23 8.07
CA MET A 1064 -57.08 -24.00 8.82
C MET A 1064 -56.46 -23.95 10.21
N ILE A 1065 -56.27 -25.11 10.84
CA ILE A 1065 -55.64 -25.22 12.16
C ILE A 1065 -54.25 -24.54 12.14
N ASN A 1066 -53.51 -24.61 11.02
CA ASN A 1066 -52.18 -24.02 10.89
C ASN A 1066 -52.15 -22.50 11.11
N ARG A 1067 -53.28 -21.79 10.95
CA ARG A 1067 -53.39 -20.34 11.12
C ARG A 1067 -53.71 -19.91 12.55
N HIS A 1068 -54.01 -20.85 13.45
CA HIS A 1068 -54.44 -20.55 14.82
C HIS A 1068 -53.41 -20.94 15.87
N ALA A 1069 -53.49 -20.30 17.04
CA ALA A 1069 -52.63 -20.61 18.19
C ALA A 1069 -53.38 -20.62 19.54
N HIS A 1070 -54.61 -20.12 19.58
CA HIS A 1070 -55.45 -20.15 20.78
C HIS A 1070 -56.47 -21.30 20.73
N GLY A 1071 -56.73 -21.95 21.87
CA GLY A 1071 -57.72 -23.05 21.98
C GLY A 1071 -57.31 -24.41 21.41
N ILE A 1072 -56.37 -24.45 20.45
CA ILE A 1072 -56.03 -25.68 19.71
C ILE A 1072 -55.33 -26.74 20.58
N ASP A 1073 -54.76 -26.35 21.72
CA ASP A 1073 -54.08 -27.22 22.67
C ASP A 1073 -55.02 -27.79 23.76
N GLY A 1074 -56.28 -27.38 23.75
CA GLY A 1074 -57.28 -27.78 24.74
C GLY A 1074 -57.07 -27.19 26.14
N LEU A 1075 -56.07 -26.33 26.36
CA LEU A 1075 -55.85 -25.68 27.66
C LEU A 1075 -56.93 -24.66 27.99
N ASP A 1076 -57.54 -24.08 26.97
CA ASP A 1076 -58.57 -23.06 27.08
C ASP A 1076 -59.99 -23.68 27.24
N ALA A 1077 -60.06 -24.95 27.69
CA ALA A 1077 -61.29 -25.68 27.99
C ALA A 1077 -62.04 -25.10 29.21
N GLY A 1078 -62.77 -24.00 29.00
CA GLY A 1078 -63.54 -23.33 30.05
C GLY A 1078 -64.88 -22.81 29.56
N ARG A 1079 -65.83 -22.64 30.49
CA ARG A 1079 -67.11 -21.98 30.24
C ARG A 1079 -66.93 -20.52 30.67
N VAL A 1080 -66.84 -19.59 29.72
CA VAL A 1080 -66.94 -18.16 30.00
C VAL A 1080 -68.34 -17.72 29.60
N ASP A 1081 -69.14 -17.27 30.57
CA ASP A 1081 -70.47 -16.71 30.38
C ASP A 1081 -71.48 -17.50 29.52
N GLY A 1082 -71.28 -18.82 29.39
CA GLY A 1082 -72.18 -19.71 28.65
C GLY A 1082 -71.68 -20.13 27.27
N HIS A 1083 -70.64 -19.48 26.74
CA HIS A 1083 -69.93 -19.85 25.52
C HIS A 1083 -68.79 -20.80 25.89
N ARG A 1084 -68.82 -22.02 25.35
CA ARG A 1084 -67.78 -23.03 25.60
C ARG A 1084 -66.97 -23.15 24.31
N LEU A 1085 -65.66 -22.93 24.40
CA LEU A 1085 -64.73 -23.14 23.28
C LEU A 1085 -64.74 -24.60 22.80
N ILE A 1086 -64.94 -25.54 23.73
CA ILE A 1086 -64.87 -26.98 23.49
C ILE A 1086 -66.22 -27.62 23.85
N ASP A 1087 -67.00 -28.02 22.84
CA ASP A 1087 -68.24 -28.78 23.05
C ASP A 1087 -68.01 -30.18 23.65
N ASP A 1088 -69.06 -30.78 24.21
CA ASP A 1088 -69.01 -32.16 24.71
C ASP A 1088 -68.68 -33.14 23.57
N GLY A 1089 -67.43 -33.62 23.54
CA GLY A 1089 -66.93 -34.61 22.57
C GLY A 1089 -65.73 -34.16 21.74
N ASN A 1090 -65.33 -32.90 21.79
CA ASN A 1090 -64.12 -32.38 21.14
C ASN A 1090 -62.97 -32.26 22.17
N ASP A 1091 -61.73 -32.38 21.70
CA ASP A 1091 -60.54 -32.24 22.56
C ASP A 1091 -59.90 -30.85 22.45
N GLY A 1092 -60.00 -30.22 21.28
CA GLY A 1092 -59.48 -28.88 20.98
C GLY A 1092 -60.42 -28.08 20.08
N ALA A 1093 -60.16 -26.78 19.92
CA ALA A 1093 -60.93 -25.90 19.04
C ALA A 1093 -60.12 -24.70 18.56
N TYR A 1094 -60.51 -24.11 17.44
CA TYR A 1094 -60.06 -22.77 17.04
C TYR A 1094 -61.27 -21.84 16.89
N LEU A 1095 -61.01 -20.53 16.96
CA LEU A 1095 -62.02 -19.49 16.84
C LEU A 1095 -61.58 -18.40 15.88
N TYR A 1096 -62.55 -17.77 15.24
CA TYR A 1096 -62.32 -16.58 14.42
C TYR A 1096 -63.58 -15.73 14.39
N ARG A 1097 -63.40 -14.45 14.04
CA ARG A 1097 -64.50 -13.52 13.86
C ARG A 1097 -65.19 -13.82 12.51
N ALA A 1098 -66.40 -14.38 12.53
CA ALA A 1098 -67.08 -14.80 11.30
C ALA A 1098 -67.76 -13.64 10.56
N ALA A 1099 -68.23 -12.62 11.30
CA ALA A 1099 -68.86 -11.43 10.74
C ALA A 1099 -68.28 -10.16 11.39
N LEU A 1100 -67.92 -9.18 10.56
CA LEU A 1100 -67.48 -7.85 10.99
C LEU A 1100 -68.65 -6.86 10.90
N LEU A 1101 -68.65 -5.84 11.73
CA LEU A 1101 -69.56 -4.69 11.62
C LEU A 1101 -69.15 -3.81 10.45
N ASN A 1102 -70.10 -3.47 9.59
CA ASN A 1102 -69.86 -2.47 8.56
C ASN A 1102 -70.06 -1.06 9.13
N LEU A 1103 -69.02 -0.56 9.78
CA LEU A 1103 -69.04 0.76 10.41
C LEU A 1103 -68.91 1.92 9.41
N ASP A 1104 -68.74 1.69 8.11
CA ASP A 1104 -68.61 2.73 7.09
C ASP A 1104 -69.95 3.11 6.43
N VAL A 1105 -70.73 2.12 6.01
CA VAL A 1105 -72.03 2.36 5.34
C VAL A 1105 -73.22 1.75 6.08
N GLY A 1106 -72.99 0.88 7.07
CA GLY A 1106 -74.02 0.21 7.86
C GLY A 1106 -74.58 1.09 8.98
N VAL A 1107 -75.69 1.79 8.71
CA VAL A 1107 -76.37 2.61 9.75
C VAL A 1107 -76.84 1.74 10.92
N ASP A 1108 -77.36 0.54 10.65
CA ASP A 1108 -77.82 -0.40 11.69
C ASP A 1108 -76.66 -0.87 12.60
N ASP A 1109 -75.50 -1.14 12.00
CA ASP A 1109 -74.28 -1.56 12.71
C ASP A 1109 -73.72 -0.44 13.59
N ARG A 1110 -73.74 0.81 13.11
CA ARG A 1110 -73.40 1.99 13.93
C ARG A 1110 -74.37 2.17 15.08
N LEU A 1111 -75.68 2.08 14.82
CA LEU A 1111 -76.71 2.22 15.84
C LEU A 1111 -76.60 1.12 16.90
N LEU A 1112 -76.23 -0.10 16.51
CA LEU A 1112 -75.98 -1.20 17.44
C LEU A 1112 -74.85 -0.85 18.42
N VAL A 1113 -73.72 -0.31 17.93
CA VAL A 1113 -72.64 0.15 18.81
C VAL A 1113 -73.12 1.29 19.70
N LEU A 1114 -73.61 2.38 19.10
CA LEU A 1114 -73.96 3.62 19.80
C LEU A 1114 -75.07 3.44 20.86
N ASN A 1115 -76.05 2.57 20.60
CA ASN A 1115 -77.13 2.31 21.55
C ASN A 1115 -76.68 1.47 22.76
N ASN A 1116 -75.63 0.67 22.60
CA ASN A 1116 -75.13 -0.22 23.65
C ASN A 1116 -73.88 0.32 24.36
N LEU A 1117 -73.37 1.51 24.03
CA LEU A 1117 -72.27 2.14 24.79
C LEU A 1117 -72.59 2.34 26.28
N GLY A 1118 -73.87 2.54 26.62
CA GLY A 1118 -74.33 2.63 28.01
C GLY A 1118 -74.48 1.29 28.73
N ASP A 1119 -74.37 0.17 28.01
CA ASP A 1119 -74.43 -1.21 28.50
C ASP A 1119 -73.34 -2.05 27.80
N PRO A 1120 -72.06 -1.89 28.17
CA PRO A 1120 -70.93 -2.55 27.51
C PRO A 1120 -71.03 -4.07 27.49
N ASP A 1121 -71.69 -4.67 28.50
CA ASP A 1121 -71.93 -6.11 28.57
C ASP A 1121 -72.84 -6.58 27.42
N ALA A 1122 -73.86 -5.81 27.05
CA ALA A 1122 -74.74 -6.13 25.94
C ALA A 1122 -74.03 -6.06 24.58
N LEU A 1123 -73.16 -5.05 24.37
CA LEU A 1123 -72.35 -4.97 23.16
C LEU A 1123 -71.33 -6.11 23.10
N ARG A 1124 -70.70 -6.43 24.22
CA ARG A 1124 -69.78 -7.57 24.36
C ARG A 1124 -70.45 -8.88 23.98
N ASP A 1125 -71.65 -9.16 24.48
CA ASP A 1125 -72.39 -10.39 24.17
C ASP A 1125 -72.75 -10.47 22.67
N GLU A 1126 -73.18 -9.36 22.06
CA GLU A 1126 -73.47 -9.29 20.61
C GLU A 1126 -72.21 -9.52 19.75
N LEU A 1127 -71.05 -9.04 20.19
CA LEU A 1127 -69.77 -9.30 19.53
C LEU A 1127 -69.36 -10.78 19.69
N LEU A 1128 -69.55 -11.36 20.88
CA LEU A 1128 -69.28 -12.79 21.11
C LEU A 1128 -70.15 -13.70 20.24
N ASP A 1129 -71.40 -13.31 19.96
CA ASP A 1129 -72.31 -14.04 19.07
C ASP A 1129 -71.86 -14.09 17.59
N ARG A 1130 -70.85 -13.28 17.21
CA ARG A 1130 -70.26 -13.26 15.86
C ARG A 1130 -68.98 -14.07 15.72
N TYR A 1131 -68.56 -14.73 16.78
CA TYR A 1131 -67.47 -15.68 16.72
C TYR A 1131 -67.98 -17.06 16.32
N GLU A 1132 -67.26 -17.70 15.41
CA GLU A 1132 -67.46 -19.11 15.11
C GLU A 1132 -66.42 -19.95 15.82
N PHE A 1133 -66.86 -21.06 16.40
CA PHE A 1133 -66.02 -22.03 17.10
C PHE A 1133 -66.03 -23.34 16.34
N VAL A 1134 -64.84 -23.80 15.96
CA VAL A 1134 -64.68 -25.05 15.23
C VAL A 1134 -63.88 -26.03 16.10
N GLY A 1135 -64.60 -26.99 16.70
CA GLY A 1135 -64.01 -28.04 17.51
C GLY A 1135 -63.50 -29.22 16.69
N PHE A 1136 -62.45 -29.88 17.20
CA PHE A 1136 -61.84 -31.07 16.59
C PHE A 1136 -61.34 -32.06 17.65
N GLU A 1137 -61.18 -33.32 17.25
CA GLU A 1137 -60.61 -34.39 18.09
C GLU A 1137 -59.08 -34.38 18.02
N SER A 1138 -58.42 -34.79 19.10
CA SER A 1138 -56.96 -34.90 19.16
C SER A 1138 -56.46 -35.92 18.14
N THR A 1139 -55.39 -35.59 17.42
CA THR A 1139 -54.73 -36.50 16.47
C THR A 1139 -54.02 -37.66 17.16
N GLN A 1140 -53.74 -37.53 18.47
CA GLN A 1140 -53.08 -38.53 19.30
C GLN A 1140 -53.84 -38.76 20.61
N ASP A 1141 -53.83 -40.01 21.10
CA ASP A 1141 -54.38 -40.36 22.42
C ASP A 1141 -53.42 -39.91 23.53
N LEU A 1142 -53.80 -38.85 24.24
CA LEU A 1142 -52.99 -38.27 25.32
C LEU A 1142 -53.24 -38.94 26.67
N GLY A 1143 -54.16 -39.92 26.76
CA GLY A 1143 -54.44 -40.67 27.98
C GLY A 1143 -55.19 -39.90 29.08
N ASN A 1144 -55.67 -38.69 28.76
CA ASN A 1144 -56.47 -37.86 29.67
C ASN A 1144 -57.96 -38.10 29.38
N SER A 1145 -58.53 -39.09 30.08
CA SER A 1145 -59.98 -39.27 30.23
C SER A 1145 -60.45 -38.82 31.61
#